data_AF-J4U164-F1
#
_entry.id   AF-J4U164-F1
#
_cell.length_a   1.000
_cell.length_b   1.000
_cell.length_c   1.000
_cell.angle_alpha   90.00
_cell.angle_beta   90.00
_cell.angle_gamma   90.00
#
_symmetry.space_group_name_H-M   'P 1'
#
loop_
_entity.id
_entity.type
_entity.pdbx_description
1 polymer ?
#
loop_
_entity_poly.entity_id
_entity_poly.type
_entity_poly.pdbx_seq_one_letter_code
_entity_poly.pdbx_strand_id
1 'polypeptide(L)'
;MPTGRIQFAVSTPCNAKGKPSGYRLFEFKNDRLALIPSERGCAKVDVNANIQAFCYLRPNGRGTSISSDTTHIMDSCDYMILAKSNGFIEIISNYQYKIKNGLRLAPSYILRCTPEDFETNFFSDYMIAGLEYSQGLLYCCMCSGRIYVFVMNLPNDYSQFKNMYNPIFPDCFFKVNNDTNIGHSSEEEKLFERSTRYTGRSCSKHICYFLLPIEPSHLRSSPVVSSFCSMYQGLPIYRPSMYLHIERGISTFHINPLDRFCFMTVSPRSPLFIRKIILPLTYVTFLSTFINLKDNIQGENRDEVLSWDKIAQQSGFGSLFSWISNKFTFDSDIINSTIWDDIVKYSGTGMLDSGIVWKQRQGHAKDDIYELFHNQDMLGSSRRNSSFSVASNEPRPLSRRRRESFQGLTRDAFRETMDVPCSTKWELDSFIRGLRRNTFMVDFEIVEKIPHGNGNDGMNEDDNNANESDETMTSFLTDNYKKMDIVCIDHFVTLSAFRPRYYDEPIIKIDSLSNKNGSDNLTNEKEGLKNDMDVDGQMLDDETAQFQQALGDLSSFKKLFMLDDSLCFILDTHGVLLINRFEIKNTKNLLKNSKDTVRIIPHDFGLINDAIVVINDIGMNTNNVCSLTFHLVITSMAGEIAVFKGEFFNDLRLGRMRLCDSLKLNRKDRFVDKLALIDYDGLSVQKRRLDYDEKDLYALTVKKVKKD
;
A
#
# COMPACT_ATOMS: atom_id res chain seq x y z
N MET A 1 17.36 22.05 20.94
CA MET A 1 16.42 20.94 21.24
C MET A 1 17.04 19.66 20.69
N PRO A 2 17.31 18.61 21.50
CA PRO A 2 17.82 17.35 20.97
C PRO A 2 16.74 16.72 20.07
N THR A 3 17.08 16.47 18.81
CA THR A 3 16.25 15.75 17.85
C THR A 3 16.04 14.31 18.30
N GLY A 4 14.83 13.79 18.14
CA GLY A 4 14.57 12.35 18.31
C GLY A 4 15.46 11.52 17.39
N ARG A 5 15.83 10.31 17.84
CA ARG A 5 16.66 9.38 17.05
C ARG A 5 15.79 8.73 15.98
N ILE A 6 16.15 8.81 14.70
CA ILE A 6 15.47 8.10 13.61
C ILE A 6 16.36 6.94 13.14
N GLN A 7 15.88 5.71 13.19
CA GLN A 7 16.58 4.52 12.71
C GLN A 7 15.86 3.90 11.52
N PHE A 8 16.58 3.64 10.43
CA PHE A 8 16.00 3.13 9.19
C PHE A 8 16.96 2.25 8.39
N ALA A 9 16.40 1.39 7.52
CA ALA A 9 17.12 0.61 6.54
C ALA A 9 17.01 1.24 5.15
N VAL A 10 18.06 1.11 4.35
CA VAL A 10 18.13 1.58 2.95
C VAL A 10 18.62 0.43 2.08
N SER A 11 17.86 0.04 1.05
CA SER A 11 18.35 -0.92 0.07
C SER A 11 19.48 -0.29 -0.77
N THR A 12 20.50 -1.09 -1.07
CA THR A 12 21.72 -0.72 -1.79
C THR A 12 21.99 -1.69 -2.95
N PRO A 13 21.12 -1.73 -3.98
CA PRO A 13 21.28 -2.66 -5.09
C PRO A 13 22.59 -2.43 -5.84
N CYS A 14 23.09 -3.47 -6.52
CA CYS A 14 24.29 -3.41 -7.33
C CYS A 14 24.02 -3.92 -8.75
N ASN A 15 24.28 -3.08 -9.75
CA ASN A 15 24.09 -3.41 -11.16
C ASN A 15 25.25 -4.22 -11.76
N ALA A 16 26.38 -4.31 -11.05
CA ALA A 16 27.50 -5.11 -11.48
C ALA A 16 27.27 -6.60 -11.22
N LYS A 17 27.27 -7.39 -12.29
CA LYS A 17 27.16 -8.86 -12.24
C LYS A 17 28.19 -9.45 -11.28
N GLY A 18 27.77 -10.41 -10.47
CA GLY A 18 28.64 -11.13 -9.53
C GLY A 18 28.96 -10.34 -8.25
N LYS A 19 28.48 -9.10 -8.09
CA LYS A 19 28.63 -8.34 -6.85
C LYS A 19 27.39 -8.49 -5.96
N PRO A 20 27.57 -8.54 -4.63
CA PRO A 20 26.45 -8.65 -3.71
C PRO A 20 25.70 -7.31 -3.55
N SER A 21 24.39 -7.39 -3.67
CA SER A 21 23.42 -6.36 -3.31
C SER A 21 23.05 -6.48 -1.82
N GLY A 22 22.03 -5.77 -1.34
CA GLY A 22 21.55 -5.88 0.05
C GLY A 22 21.21 -4.50 0.62
N TYR A 23 21.20 -4.33 1.94
CA TYR A 23 20.77 -3.07 2.57
C TYR A 23 21.73 -2.59 3.67
N ARG A 24 21.71 -1.29 3.96
CA ARG A 24 22.48 -0.66 5.03
C ARG A 24 21.54 -0.05 6.06
N LEU A 25 22.03 0.03 7.29
CA LEU A 25 21.29 0.59 8.41
C LEU A 25 21.85 1.96 8.72
N PHE A 26 20.97 2.91 8.94
CA PHE A 26 21.34 4.28 9.26
C PHE A 26 20.61 4.76 10.51
N GLU A 27 21.27 5.66 11.20
CA GLU A 27 20.75 6.39 12.34
C GLU A 27 20.92 7.87 12.08
N PHE A 28 19.83 8.64 12.18
CA PHE A 28 19.88 10.08 12.24
C PHE A 28 19.68 10.53 13.69
N LYS A 29 20.68 11.20 14.25
CA LYS A 29 20.66 11.69 15.63
C LYS A 29 21.53 12.94 15.75
N ASN A 30 21.04 13.95 16.48
CA ASN A 30 21.72 15.23 16.67
C ASN A 30 22.12 15.89 15.34
N ASP A 31 21.17 15.95 14.39
CA ASP A 31 21.38 16.48 13.04
C ASP A 31 22.50 15.81 12.24
N ARG A 32 22.85 14.56 12.55
CA ARG A 32 23.87 13.79 11.83
C ARG A 32 23.36 12.42 11.42
N LEU A 33 23.62 12.06 10.18
CA LEU A 33 23.34 10.77 9.60
C LEU A 33 24.57 9.87 9.70
N ALA A 34 24.43 8.76 10.42
CA ALA A 34 25.50 7.80 10.65
C ALA A 34 25.10 6.41 10.13
N LEU A 35 26.08 5.70 9.58
CA LEU A 35 25.94 4.28 9.25
C LEU A 35 26.05 3.45 10.53
N ILE A 36 25.08 2.58 10.79
CA ILE A 36 25.17 1.58 11.86
C ILE A 36 25.98 0.39 11.34
N PRO A 37 27.13 0.06 11.96
CA PRO A 37 27.89 -1.13 11.59
C PRO A 37 27.03 -2.38 11.81
N SER A 38 26.87 -3.20 10.77
CA SER A 38 26.21 -4.49 10.88
C SER A 38 26.96 -5.55 10.08
N GLU A 39 27.25 -6.67 10.73
CA GLU A 39 27.75 -7.85 10.06
C GLU A 39 26.63 -8.47 9.22
N ARG A 40 26.83 -8.50 7.90
CA ARG A 40 25.85 -9.09 6.99
C ARG A 40 25.93 -10.62 6.99
N GLY A 41 24.83 -11.23 6.56
CA GLY A 41 24.66 -12.65 6.25
C GLY A 41 25.62 -13.19 5.18
N CYS A 42 25.32 -14.35 4.62
CA CYS A 42 26.15 -14.99 3.60
C CYS A 42 26.13 -14.18 2.30
N ALA A 43 27.26 -13.58 1.91
CA ALA A 43 27.35 -12.73 0.72
C ALA A 43 26.94 -13.42 -0.59
N LYS A 44 26.98 -14.76 -0.66
CA LYS A 44 26.60 -15.53 -1.85
C LYS A 44 25.13 -15.36 -2.24
N VAL A 45 24.24 -15.29 -1.24
CA VAL A 45 22.79 -15.15 -1.44
C VAL A 45 22.43 -13.77 -1.98
N ASP A 46 23.26 -12.78 -1.70
CA ASP A 46 23.08 -11.39 -2.13
C ASP A 46 23.64 -11.13 -3.53
N VAL A 47 24.34 -12.09 -4.16
CA VAL A 47 24.90 -11.93 -5.50
C VAL A 47 23.78 -11.98 -6.54
N ASN A 48 23.66 -10.93 -7.34
CA ASN A 48 22.62 -10.77 -8.36
C ASN A 48 21.16 -10.78 -7.82
N ALA A 49 20.96 -10.61 -6.51
CA ALA A 49 19.64 -10.55 -5.89
C ALA A 49 19.46 -9.22 -5.13
N ASN A 50 18.55 -8.36 -5.60
CA ASN A 50 18.29 -7.05 -5.03
C ASN A 50 17.13 -7.13 -4.02
N ILE A 51 17.21 -6.36 -2.94
CA ILE A 51 16.07 -6.18 -2.03
C ILE A 51 15.14 -5.15 -2.66
N GLN A 52 13.90 -5.56 -2.91
CA GLN A 52 12.88 -4.76 -3.60
C GLN A 52 11.77 -4.26 -2.67
N ALA A 53 11.56 -4.91 -1.53
CA ALA A 53 10.60 -4.47 -0.53
C ALA A 53 11.05 -4.86 0.89
N PHE A 54 10.65 -4.04 1.86
CA PHE A 54 10.83 -4.27 3.29
C PHE A 54 9.46 -4.36 3.95
N CYS A 55 9.33 -5.22 4.96
CA CYS A 55 8.19 -5.22 5.86
C CYS A 55 8.73 -5.47 7.28
N TYR A 56 8.64 -4.46 8.14
CA TYR A 56 9.09 -4.54 9.52
C TYR A 56 7.89 -4.73 10.43
N LEU A 57 7.87 -5.85 11.17
CA LEU A 57 6.77 -6.25 12.05
C LEU A 57 7.21 -6.15 13.51
N ARG A 58 6.34 -5.59 14.34
CA ARG A 58 6.54 -5.55 15.79
C ARG A 58 5.22 -5.65 16.54
N PRO A 59 5.22 -6.09 17.81
CA PRO A 59 4.05 -5.96 18.68
C PRO A 59 3.62 -4.49 18.81
N ASN A 60 2.32 -4.22 18.66
CA ASN A 60 1.76 -2.91 18.94
C ASN A 60 1.55 -2.75 20.47
N GLY A 61 1.93 -1.61 21.02
CA GLY A 61 1.76 -1.31 22.45
C GLY A 61 2.63 -2.11 23.43
N ARG A 62 3.39 -3.13 22.98
CA ARG A 62 4.30 -3.94 23.82
C ARG A 62 5.76 -3.71 23.43
N GLY A 63 6.65 -3.82 24.42
CA GLY A 63 8.10 -3.81 24.17
C GLY A 63 8.55 -5.11 23.49
N THR A 64 9.58 -5.00 22.64
CA THR A 64 10.20 -6.17 22.02
C THR A 64 11.12 -6.88 23.03
N SER A 65 11.01 -8.19 23.17
CA SER A 65 11.85 -9.04 24.03
C SER A 65 12.48 -10.15 23.21
N ILE A 66 13.66 -10.60 23.66
CA ILE A 66 14.44 -11.68 23.05
C ILE A 66 13.97 -13.05 23.55
N SER A 67 13.18 -13.08 24.64
CA SER A 67 12.92 -14.32 25.36
C SER A 67 12.20 -15.33 24.46
N SER A 68 12.98 -16.30 24.00
CA SER A 68 12.50 -17.61 23.55
C SER A 68 12.09 -18.49 24.72
N ASP A 69 11.98 -17.92 25.92
CA ASP A 69 11.58 -18.65 27.12
C ASP A 69 10.21 -19.25 26.85
N THR A 70 10.18 -20.59 26.90
CA THR A 70 9.02 -21.46 26.72
C THR A 70 7.90 -21.20 27.73
N THR A 71 8.07 -20.23 28.64
CA THR A 71 7.10 -19.76 29.62
C THR A 71 6.20 -18.65 29.09
N HIS A 72 6.58 -17.96 28.01
CA HIS A 72 5.76 -16.89 27.45
C HIS A 72 4.75 -17.43 26.44
N ILE A 73 3.47 -17.23 26.76
CA ILE A 73 2.34 -17.59 25.89
C ILE A 73 2.33 -16.72 24.61
N MET A 74 2.87 -15.49 24.66
CA MET A 74 2.79 -14.53 23.56
C MET A 74 4.16 -14.15 22.96
N ASP A 75 4.22 -14.10 21.63
CA ASP A 75 5.42 -13.67 20.90
C ASP A 75 5.67 -12.18 21.15
N SER A 76 6.93 -11.84 21.42
CA SER A 76 7.42 -10.48 21.68
C SER A 76 8.61 -10.11 20.80
N CYS A 77 8.95 -10.94 19.80
CA CYS A 77 10.03 -10.67 18.88
C CYS A 77 9.63 -9.58 17.86
N ASP A 78 10.60 -8.86 17.32
CA ASP A 78 10.42 -8.09 16.10
C ASP A 78 10.98 -8.85 14.90
N TYR A 79 10.39 -8.62 13.73
CA TYR A 79 10.76 -9.31 12.50
C TYR A 79 11.00 -8.32 11.37
N MET A 80 12.16 -8.43 10.72
CA MET A 80 12.41 -7.77 9.45
C MET A 80 12.24 -8.77 8.32
N ILE A 81 11.31 -8.49 7.43
CA ILE A 81 10.97 -9.32 6.27
C ILE A 81 11.49 -8.62 5.01
N LEU A 82 12.33 -9.31 4.23
CA LEU A 82 13.04 -8.75 3.08
C LEU A 82 12.65 -9.52 1.82
N ALA A 83 11.99 -8.85 0.88
CA ALA A 83 11.65 -9.47 -0.40
C ALA A 83 12.72 -9.20 -1.45
N LYS A 84 13.19 -10.26 -2.12
CA LYS A 84 14.32 -10.20 -3.05
C LYS A 84 13.90 -10.49 -4.49
N SER A 85 14.64 -9.90 -5.43
CA SER A 85 14.45 -10.04 -6.89
C SER A 85 14.74 -11.45 -7.44
N ASN A 86 15.08 -12.42 -6.59
CA ASN A 86 15.23 -13.83 -6.94
C ASN A 86 13.98 -14.65 -6.60
N GLY A 87 12.90 -13.99 -6.14
CA GLY A 87 11.64 -14.65 -5.79
C GLY A 87 11.64 -15.28 -4.40
N PHE A 88 12.57 -14.91 -3.51
CA PHE A 88 12.58 -15.35 -2.11
C PHE A 88 12.35 -14.18 -1.15
N ILE A 89 11.79 -14.51 0.01
CA ILE A 89 11.61 -13.60 1.13
C ILE A 89 12.40 -14.13 2.33
N GLU A 90 13.21 -13.26 2.92
CA GLU A 90 14.00 -13.56 4.11
C GLU A 90 13.33 -12.99 5.35
N ILE A 91 13.13 -13.81 6.39
CA ILE A 91 12.62 -13.36 7.69
C ILE A 91 13.76 -13.36 8.70
N ILE A 92 14.08 -12.18 9.23
CA ILE A 92 15.09 -11.99 10.28
C ILE A 92 14.36 -11.71 11.60
N SER A 93 14.41 -12.65 12.54
CA SER A 93 13.85 -12.47 13.88
C SER A 93 14.79 -11.70 14.81
N ASN A 94 14.23 -11.08 15.86
CA ASN A 94 14.94 -10.32 16.90
C ASN A 94 15.81 -9.21 16.31
N TYR A 95 15.24 -8.46 15.38
CA TYR A 95 15.97 -7.56 14.50
C TYR A 95 16.62 -6.39 15.26
N GLN A 96 15.86 -5.65 16.07
CA GLN A 96 16.36 -4.57 16.90
C GLN A 96 17.39 -5.05 17.91
N TYR A 97 17.17 -6.22 18.52
CA TYR A 97 18.17 -6.80 19.43
C TYR A 97 19.49 -7.09 18.71
N LYS A 98 19.43 -7.71 17.52
CA LYS A 98 20.62 -7.97 16.72
C LYS A 98 21.34 -6.68 16.35
N ILE A 99 20.60 -5.62 15.99
CA ILE A 99 21.21 -4.32 15.69
C ILE A 99 21.88 -3.70 16.92
N LYS A 100 21.19 -3.65 18.06
CA LYS A 100 21.71 -3.05 19.30
C LYS A 100 22.99 -3.73 19.81
N ASN A 101 23.13 -5.03 19.57
CA ASN A 101 24.28 -5.82 20.01
C ASN A 101 25.31 -6.08 18.89
N GLY A 102 25.15 -5.47 17.70
CA GLY A 102 26.05 -5.68 16.57
C GLY A 102 26.11 -7.12 16.07
N LEU A 103 25.06 -7.91 16.29
CA LEU A 103 24.97 -9.30 15.87
C LEU A 103 24.68 -9.41 14.37
N ARG A 104 25.04 -10.56 13.80
CA ARG A 104 24.80 -10.85 12.39
C ARG A 104 23.31 -10.85 12.05
N LEU A 105 22.94 -10.09 11.03
CA LEU A 105 21.56 -10.03 10.50
C LEU A 105 21.30 -11.19 9.53
N ALA A 106 21.39 -12.42 10.04
CA ALA A 106 21.10 -13.64 9.29
C ALA A 106 19.59 -13.97 9.32
N PRO A 107 19.03 -14.47 8.20
CA PRO A 107 17.65 -14.93 8.15
C PRO A 107 17.45 -16.19 9.01
N SER A 108 16.32 -16.23 9.71
CA SER A 108 15.87 -17.37 10.50
C SER A 108 15.00 -18.31 9.66
N TYR A 109 14.19 -17.75 8.76
CA TYR A 109 13.26 -18.49 7.90
C TYR A 109 13.24 -17.90 6.49
N ILE A 110 12.97 -18.73 5.49
CA ILE A 110 12.87 -18.32 4.07
C ILE A 110 11.49 -18.67 3.53
N LEU A 111 10.86 -17.74 2.82
CA LEU A 111 9.62 -17.99 2.07
C LEU A 111 9.90 -17.96 0.56
N ARG A 112 9.18 -18.81 -0.17
CA ARG A 112 9.29 -18.92 -1.63
C ARG A 112 8.12 -18.22 -2.31
N CYS A 113 8.42 -17.38 -3.30
CA CYS A 113 7.45 -16.74 -4.20
C CYS A 113 7.73 -17.05 -5.67
N THR A 114 8.43 -18.14 -6.00
CA THR A 114 8.66 -18.51 -7.39
C THR A 114 7.47 -19.31 -7.96
N PRO A 115 6.97 -18.99 -9.17
CA PRO A 115 5.79 -19.65 -9.75
C PRO A 115 5.97 -21.16 -9.83
N GLU A 116 4.90 -21.90 -9.51
CA GLU A 116 4.89 -23.36 -9.65
C GLU A 116 4.55 -23.81 -11.08
N ASP A 117 3.91 -22.94 -11.87
CA ASP A 117 3.43 -23.18 -13.25
C ASP A 117 4.50 -23.01 -14.34
N PHE A 118 5.77 -23.24 -14.03
CA PHE A 118 6.86 -22.84 -14.92
C PHE A 118 6.97 -23.74 -16.16
N GLU A 119 6.49 -23.25 -17.31
CA GLU A 119 7.02 -23.68 -18.62
C GLU A 119 8.39 -23.01 -18.83
N THR A 120 9.38 -23.83 -19.20
CA THR A 120 10.84 -23.57 -19.18
C THR A 120 11.36 -22.39 -20.02
N ASN A 121 10.51 -21.55 -20.61
CA ASN A 121 10.89 -20.65 -21.71
C ASN A 121 10.85 -19.13 -21.41
N PHE A 122 10.61 -18.69 -20.18
CA PHE A 122 10.61 -17.25 -19.87
C PHE A 122 11.59 -16.88 -18.74
N PHE A 123 12.45 -15.89 -19.01
CA PHE A 123 13.19 -15.16 -17.97
C PHE A 123 12.17 -14.64 -16.94
N SER A 124 12.22 -15.13 -15.71
CA SER A 124 11.34 -14.65 -14.64
C SER A 124 11.78 -13.27 -14.18
N ASP A 125 10.97 -12.28 -14.51
CA ASP A 125 11.02 -10.98 -13.86
C ASP A 125 10.29 -11.08 -12.51
N TYR A 126 11.03 -11.22 -11.41
CA TYR A 126 10.48 -11.31 -10.04
C TYR A 126 10.32 -9.93 -9.40
N MET A 127 9.92 -8.92 -10.18
CA MET A 127 9.70 -7.57 -9.65
C MET A 127 8.50 -7.57 -8.70
N ILE A 128 8.73 -7.03 -7.50
CA ILE A 128 7.75 -6.97 -6.41
C ILE A 128 7.10 -5.59 -6.40
N ALA A 129 5.78 -5.56 -6.49
CA ALA A 129 4.96 -4.36 -6.41
C ALA A 129 4.70 -3.96 -4.95
N GLY A 130 4.51 -4.94 -4.06
CA GLY A 130 4.26 -4.68 -2.64
C GLY A 130 4.50 -5.91 -1.75
N LEU A 131 4.93 -5.65 -0.52
CA LEU A 131 5.04 -6.63 0.56
C LEU A 131 4.34 -6.06 1.79
N GLU A 132 3.19 -6.62 2.15
CA GLU A 132 2.36 -6.10 3.24
C GLU A 132 1.85 -7.19 4.16
N TYR A 133 1.70 -6.85 5.43
CA TYR A 133 1.17 -7.73 6.46
C TYR A 133 -0.07 -7.14 7.11
N SER A 134 -1.11 -7.96 7.26
CA SER A 134 -2.30 -7.61 8.04
C SER A 134 -2.90 -8.85 8.69
N GLN A 135 -3.19 -8.78 9.99
CA GLN A 135 -3.98 -9.77 10.74
C GLN A 135 -3.58 -11.24 10.48
N GLY A 136 -2.29 -11.55 10.60
CA GLY A 136 -1.75 -12.90 10.42
C GLY A 136 -1.50 -13.32 8.97
N LEU A 137 -1.81 -12.47 7.98
CA LEU A 137 -1.55 -12.74 6.57
C LEU A 137 -0.44 -11.82 6.03
N LEU A 138 0.60 -12.41 5.45
CA LEU A 138 1.64 -11.69 4.71
C LEU A 138 1.39 -11.86 3.21
N TYR A 139 1.20 -10.76 2.51
CA TYR A 139 0.99 -10.67 1.08
C TYR A 139 2.26 -10.22 0.38
N CYS A 140 2.65 -10.94 -0.67
CA CYS A 140 3.68 -10.52 -1.62
C CYS A 140 3.06 -10.42 -3.01
N CYS A 141 2.88 -9.20 -3.50
CA CYS A 141 2.35 -8.91 -4.83
C CYS A 141 3.51 -8.67 -5.81
N MET A 142 3.56 -9.44 -6.88
CA MET A 142 4.49 -9.23 -7.99
C MET A 142 3.89 -8.30 -9.04
N CYS A 143 4.74 -7.51 -9.71
CA CYS A 143 4.36 -6.72 -10.88
C CYS A 143 3.77 -7.60 -12.01
N SER A 144 4.07 -8.90 -12.04
CA SER A 144 3.45 -9.84 -12.98
C SER A 144 1.96 -10.14 -12.68
N GLY A 145 1.37 -9.57 -11.62
CA GLY A 145 0.01 -9.90 -11.19
C GLY A 145 -0.08 -11.21 -10.40
N ARG A 146 1.03 -11.73 -9.88
CA ARG A 146 1.04 -12.93 -9.03
C ARG A 146 1.06 -12.51 -7.58
N ILE A 147 0.14 -13.04 -6.78
CA ILE A 147 0.02 -12.72 -5.36
C ILE A 147 0.25 -14.00 -4.57
N TYR A 148 1.22 -13.94 -3.66
CA TYR A 148 1.55 -15.02 -2.73
C TYR A 148 1.09 -14.62 -1.34
N VAL A 149 0.29 -15.45 -0.69
CA VAL A 149 -0.20 -15.21 0.66
C VAL A 149 0.34 -16.26 1.61
N PHE A 150 0.94 -15.81 2.71
CA PHE A 150 1.49 -16.66 3.76
C PHE A 150 0.71 -16.45 5.06
N VAL A 151 0.23 -17.55 5.63
CA VAL A 151 -0.41 -17.54 6.95
C VAL A 151 0.68 -17.57 8.03
N MET A 152 0.83 -16.46 8.75
CA MET A 152 1.85 -16.24 9.76
C MET A 152 1.28 -16.49 11.16
N ASN A 153 2.01 -17.23 11.98
CA ASN A 153 1.66 -17.47 13.38
C ASN A 153 2.17 -16.32 14.26
N LEU A 154 1.49 -15.18 14.13
CA LEU A 154 1.70 -14.00 14.96
C LEU A 154 0.41 -13.68 15.72
N PRO A 155 0.50 -13.16 16.95
CA PRO A 155 -0.68 -12.68 17.65
C PRO A 155 -1.27 -11.43 16.99
N ASN A 156 -2.56 -11.20 17.21
CA ASN A 156 -3.34 -10.16 16.54
C ASN A 156 -2.85 -8.73 16.79
N ASP A 157 -2.03 -8.53 17.83
CA ASP A 157 -1.47 -7.23 18.18
C ASP A 157 -0.24 -6.86 17.34
N TYR A 158 0.27 -7.74 16.47
CA TYR A 158 1.36 -7.40 15.56
C TYR A 158 0.87 -6.45 14.46
N SER A 159 1.66 -5.42 14.20
CA SER A 159 1.44 -4.49 13.10
C SER A 159 2.70 -4.30 12.26
N GLN A 160 2.49 -3.94 10.99
CA GLN A 160 3.55 -3.47 10.12
C GLN A 160 3.87 -2.02 10.45
N PHE A 161 5.15 -1.73 10.68
CA PHE A 161 5.61 -0.37 10.90
C PHE A 161 5.68 0.37 9.56
N LYS A 162 4.91 1.46 9.45
CA LYS A 162 4.84 2.28 8.22
C LYS A 162 6.06 3.20 8.10
N ASN A 163 6.34 3.66 6.88
CA ASN A 163 7.35 4.71 6.60
C ASN A 163 6.88 6.12 7.00
N MET A 164 5.88 6.21 7.88
CA MET A 164 5.42 7.46 8.47
C MET A 164 5.26 7.27 9.98
N TYR A 165 5.74 8.25 10.75
CA TYR A 165 5.48 8.35 12.18
C TYR A 165 4.74 9.65 12.50
N ASN A 166 3.54 9.53 13.08
CA ASN A 166 2.78 10.66 13.61
C ASN A 166 2.52 10.44 15.12
N PRO A 167 3.01 11.32 16.01
CA PRO A 167 2.84 11.17 17.46
C PRO A 167 1.43 11.50 17.95
N ILE A 168 0.68 12.35 17.23
CA ILE A 168 -0.65 12.83 17.64
C ILE A 168 -1.72 11.86 17.17
N PHE A 169 -1.64 11.47 15.90
CA PHE A 169 -2.53 10.50 15.30
C PHE A 169 -1.72 9.29 14.83
N PRO A 170 -1.21 8.44 15.75
CA PRO A 170 -0.59 7.19 15.33
C PRO A 170 -1.62 6.25 14.66
N ASP A 171 -2.92 6.48 14.92
CA ASP A 171 -4.03 5.60 14.61
C ASP A 171 -5.09 6.24 13.68
N CYS A 172 -4.77 7.28 12.89
CA CYS A 172 -5.70 7.82 11.88
C CYS A 172 -5.92 6.87 10.68
N PHE A 173 -5.19 5.76 10.66
CA PHE A 173 -5.48 4.59 9.83
C PHE A 173 -6.30 3.61 10.64
N PHE A 174 -7.33 3.03 10.03
CA PHE A 174 -8.20 1.99 10.60
C PHE A 174 -7.53 1.24 11.74
N LYS A 175 -8.00 1.47 12.97
CA LYS A 175 -7.61 0.60 14.07
C LYS A 175 -8.05 -0.80 13.69
N VAL A 176 -7.13 -1.76 13.82
CA VAL A 176 -7.50 -3.17 13.87
C VAL A 176 -8.32 -3.33 15.14
N ASN A 177 -9.60 -2.97 15.08
CA ASN A 177 -10.54 -3.26 16.13
C ASN A 177 -10.65 -4.78 16.17
N ASN A 178 -10.14 -5.35 17.26
CA ASN A 178 -10.43 -6.74 17.63
C ASN A 178 -11.93 -6.94 17.93
N ASP A 179 -12.73 -5.87 17.89
CA ASP A 179 -14.18 -5.92 17.99
C ASP A 179 -14.78 -6.47 16.69
N THR A 180 -14.78 -7.80 16.62
CA THR A 180 -15.98 -8.61 16.40
C THR A 180 -17.10 -7.99 15.56
N ASN A 181 -16.83 -7.54 14.34
CA ASN A 181 -17.86 -7.51 13.29
C ASN A 181 -18.00 -8.93 12.71
N ILE A 182 -18.39 -9.88 13.57
CA ILE A 182 -18.70 -11.28 13.27
C ILE A 182 -19.89 -11.41 12.28
N GLY A 183 -20.61 -10.31 12.02
CA GLY A 183 -21.83 -10.29 11.22
C GLY A 183 -21.66 -10.52 9.71
N HIS A 184 -20.47 -10.36 9.13
CA HIS A 184 -20.30 -10.36 7.66
C HIS A 184 -19.25 -11.33 7.10
N SER A 185 -18.52 -12.06 7.94
CA SER A 185 -17.57 -13.09 7.47
C SER A 185 -18.32 -14.30 6.91
N SER A 186 -17.86 -14.85 5.79
CA SER A 186 -18.41 -16.12 5.27
C SER A 186 -18.13 -17.27 6.25
N GLU A 187 -18.85 -18.39 6.14
CA GLU A 187 -18.59 -19.55 7.01
C GLU A 187 -17.18 -20.11 6.79
N GLU A 188 -16.70 -20.09 5.55
CA GLU A 188 -15.33 -20.47 5.18
C GLU A 188 -14.28 -19.56 5.85
N GLU A 189 -14.52 -18.24 5.85
CA GLU A 189 -13.66 -17.27 6.54
C GLU A 189 -13.62 -17.53 8.05
N LYS A 190 -14.77 -17.80 8.68
CA LYS A 190 -14.85 -18.15 10.11
C LYS A 190 -14.10 -19.44 10.42
N LEU A 191 -14.23 -20.47 9.59
CA LEU A 191 -13.52 -21.73 9.75
C LEU A 191 -12.01 -21.56 9.58
N PHE A 192 -11.60 -20.77 8.59
CA PHE A 192 -10.21 -20.41 8.38
C PHE A 192 -9.65 -19.67 9.60
N GLU A 193 -10.34 -18.63 10.06
CA GLU A 193 -9.97 -17.85 11.25
C GLU A 193 -9.81 -18.68 12.50
N ARG A 194 -10.72 -19.63 12.74
CA ARG A 194 -10.64 -20.56 13.88
C ARG A 194 -9.41 -21.46 13.79
N SER A 195 -9.08 -21.91 12.58
CA SER A 195 -7.97 -22.83 12.33
C SER A 195 -6.62 -22.15 12.40
N THR A 196 -6.54 -20.86 12.02
CA THR A 196 -5.28 -20.10 11.95
C THR A 196 -5.08 -19.18 13.15
N ARG A 197 -5.72 -19.46 14.30
CA ARG A 197 -5.52 -18.67 15.52
C ARG A 197 -4.11 -18.88 16.05
N TYR A 198 -3.48 -17.80 16.51
CA TYR A 198 -2.15 -17.84 17.08
C TYR A 198 -2.01 -18.97 18.12
N THR A 199 -1.01 -19.84 17.91
CA THR A 199 -0.87 -21.11 18.65
C THR A 199 0.17 -21.04 19.78
N GLY A 200 0.67 -19.85 20.09
CA GLY A 200 1.78 -19.65 21.02
C GLY A 200 3.14 -19.66 20.34
N ARG A 201 4.18 -19.33 21.11
CA ARG A 201 5.58 -19.37 20.68
C ARG A 201 6.29 -20.50 21.44
N SER A 202 6.90 -21.42 20.70
CA SER A 202 7.77 -22.47 21.24
C SER A 202 8.87 -22.81 20.23
N CYS A 203 9.72 -23.79 20.55
CA CYS A 203 10.70 -24.31 19.59
C CYS A 203 10.04 -24.91 18.34
N SER A 204 8.87 -25.53 18.46
CA SER A 204 8.11 -26.10 17.33
C SER A 204 7.07 -25.13 16.74
N LYS A 205 6.70 -24.07 17.47
CA LYS A 205 5.71 -23.07 17.09
C LYS A 205 6.40 -21.72 16.87
N HIS A 206 6.79 -21.45 15.62
CA HIS A 206 7.42 -20.21 15.18
C HIS A 206 6.54 -19.42 14.20
N ILE A 207 7.02 -18.27 13.72
CA ILE A 207 6.28 -17.40 12.80
C ILE A 207 5.74 -18.14 11.56
N CYS A 208 6.50 -19.09 11.00
CA CYS A 208 6.08 -19.90 9.85
C CYS A 208 5.26 -21.17 10.22
N TYR A 209 4.64 -21.24 11.41
CA TYR A 209 4.00 -22.47 11.90
C TYR A 209 2.91 -23.00 10.97
N PHE A 210 2.08 -22.17 10.36
CA PHE A 210 1.02 -22.65 9.48
C PHE A 210 1.51 -23.04 8.07
N LEU A 211 2.79 -22.81 7.77
CA LEU A 211 3.34 -23.02 6.43
C LEU A 211 3.91 -24.42 6.26
N LEU A 212 3.82 -24.94 5.04
CA LEU A 212 4.42 -26.22 4.63
C LEU A 212 5.88 -26.02 4.21
N PRO A 213 6.86 -26.71 4.83
CA PRO A 213 8.25 -26.66 4.39
C PRO A 213 8.44 -27.40 3.06
N ILE A 214 9.36 -26.91 2.23
CA ILE A 214 9.80 -27.60 1.01
C ILE A 214 10.74 -28.73 1.39
N GLU A 215 10.35 -29.97 1.09
CA GLU A 215 11.23 -31.09 1.40
C GLU A 215 12.47 -31.11 0.48
N PRO A 216 13.63 -31.55 0.99
CA PRO A 216 14.86 -31.61 0.20
C PRO A 216 14.79 -32.49 -1.05
N SER A 217 13.90 -33.49 -1.07
CA SER A 217 13.61 -34.34 -2.23
C SER A 217 12.99 -33.54 -3.39
N HIS A 218 12.03 -32.66 -3.07
CA HIS A 218 11.33 -31.79 -4.02
C HIS A 218 12.19 -30.63 -4.53
N LEU A 219 13.29 -30.30 -3.86
CA LEU A 219 14.27 -29.32 -4.35
C LEU A 219 15.02 -29.78 -5.60
N ARG A 220 15.03 -31.09 -5.89
CA ARG A 220 15.77 -31.67 -7.02
C ARG A 220 14.97 -31.71 -8.33
N SER A 221 13.65 -31.54 -8.30
CA SER A 221 12.78 -31.73 -9.46
C SER A 221 12.62 -30.48 -10.33
N SER A 222 12.88 -29.27 -9.81
CA SER A 222 12.84 -28.02 -10.59
C SER A 222 14.24 -27.39 -10.72
N PRO A 223 14.78 -27.22 -11.95
CA PRO A 223 16.12 -26.68 -12.17
C PRO A 223 16.27 -25.22 -11.66
N VAL A 224 15.20 -24.43 -11.69
CA VAL A 224 15.20 -23.06 -11.16
C VAL A 224 15.24 -23.06 -9.63
N VAL A 225 14.42 -23.90 -9.00
CA VAL A 225 14.36 -24.01 -7.53
C VAL A 225 15.66 -24.59 -6.98
N SER A 226 16.21 -25.63 -7.60
CA SER A 226 17.45 -26.27 -7.16
C SER A 226 18.64 -25.29 -7.13
N SER A 227 18.74 -24.41 -8.13
CA SER A 227 19.83 -23.44 -8.26
C SER A 227 19.82 -22.41 -7.13
N PHE A 228 18.67 -21.83 -6.80
CA PHE A 228 18.56 -20.81 -5.76
C PHE A 228 18.43 -21.38 -4.35
N CYS A 229 17.75 -22.51 -4.17
CA CYS A 229 17.64 -23.15 -2.85
C CYS A 229 19.00 -23.65 -2.36
N SER A 230 19.93 -23.98 -3.26
CA SER A 230 21.32 -24.27 -2.89
C SER A 230 22.02 -23.11 -2.18
N MET A 231 21.57 -21.87 -2.39
CA MET A 231 22.12 -20.68 -1.73
C MET A 231 21.72 -20.59 -0.26
N TYR A 232 20.59 -21.19 0.11
CA TYR A 232 20.00 -21.19 1.46
C TYR A 232 20.22 -22.53 2.20
N GLN A 233 21.30 -23.25 1.88
CA GLN A 233 21.63 -24.53 2.52
C GLN A 233 21.58 -24.44 4.06
N GLY A 234 20.83 -25.35 4.67
CA GLY A 234 20.68 -25.46 6.12
C GLY A 234 19.55 -24.61 6.73
N LEU A 235 18.84 -23.80 5.93
CA LEU A 235 17.66 -23.05 6.39
C LEU A 235 16.36 -23.65 5.84
N PRO A 236 15.27 -23.64 6.63
CA PRO A 236 13.97 -24.08 6.15
C PRO A 236 13.38 -23.07 5.16
N ILE A 237 12.90 -23.60 4.03
CA ILE A 237 12.21 -22.84 2.98
C ILE A 237 10.75 -23.25 3.00
N TYR A 238 9.84 -22.29 3.12
CA TYR A 238 8.40 -22.52 3.20
C TYR A 238 7.67 -22.13 1.92
N ARG A 239 6.61 -22.88 1.62
CA ARG A 239 5.69 -22.60 0.52
C ARG A 239 4.66 -21.53 0.90
N PRO A 240 4.09 -20.84 -0.10
CA PRO A 240 2.91 -20.00 0.10
C PRO A 240 1.71 -20.85 0.50
N SER A 241 0.84 -20.30 1.34
CA SER A 241 -0.43 -20.94 1.71
C SER A 241 -1.44 -20.80 0.58
N MET A 242 -1.55 -19.59 0.02
CA MET A 242 -2.43 -19.29 -1.11
C MET A 242 -1.65 -18.61 -2.23
N TYR A 243 -2.11 -18.84 -3.46
CA TYR A 243 -1.58 -18.24 -4.67
C TYR A 243 -2.73 -17.75 -5.54
N LEU A 244 -2.62 -16.51 -6.04
CA LEU A 244 -3.59 -15.91 -6.95
C LEU A 244 -2.88 -15.32 -8.16
N HIS A 245 -3.57 -15.35 -9.31
CA HIS A 245 -3.13 -14.66 -10.51
C HIS A 245 -4.18 -13.64 -10.98
N ILE A 246 -3.78 -12.36 -11.00
CA ILE A 246 -4.56 -11.23 -11.47
C ILE A 246 -3.90 -10.60 -12.71
N GLU A 247 -4.36 -9.40 -13.08
CA GLU A 247 -3.83 -8.64 -14.22
C GLU A 247 -2.33 -8.33 -14.10
N ARG A 248 -1.62 -8.34 -15.23
CA ARG A 248 -0.19 -8.03 -15.29
C ARG A 248 0.06 -6.53 -15.22
N GLY A 249 1.25 -6.16 -14.74
CA GLY A 249 1.73 -4.79 -14.67
C GLY A 249 1.29 -4.06 -13.41
N ILE A 250 1.10 -4.74 -12.28
CA ILE A 250 0.72 -4.08 -11.02
C ILE A 250 1.84 -3.13 -10.59
N SER A 251 1.49 -1.88 -10.33
CA SER A 251 2.41 -0.82 -9.86
C SER A 251 2.32 -0.62 -8.35
N THR A 252 1.10 -0.63 -7.80
CA THR A 252 0.85 -0.35 -6.38
C THR A 252 -0.13 -1.38 -5.82
N PHE A 253 0.09 -1.79 -4.57
CA PHE A 253 -0.67 -2.80 -3.86
C PHE A 253 -0.83 -2.40 -2.40
N HIS A 254 -2.07 -2.46 -1.89
CA HIS A 254 -2.37 -2.26 -0.47
C HIS A 254 -3.40 -3.29 0.01
N ILE A 255 -3.21 -3.89 1.19
CA ILE A 255 -4.24 -4.72 1.83
C ILE A 255 -5.38 -3.81 2.28
N ASN A 256 -6.63 -4.27 2.13
CA ASN A 256 -7.76 -3.53 2.66
C ASN A 256 -7.74 -3.60 4.19
N PRO A 257 -7.66 -2.46 4.89
CA PRO A 257 -7.64 -2.46 6.35
C PRO A 257 -8.94 -2.98 7.00
N LEU A 258 -10.07 -2.96 6.28
CA LEU A 258 -11.37 -3.45 6.77
C LEU A 258 -11.56 -4.96 6.66
N ASP A 259 -10.88 -5.61 5.73
CA ASP A 259 -11.00 -7.04 5.47
C ASP A 259 -9.65 -7.57 4.95
N ARG A 260 -9.01 -8.43 5.74
CA ARG A 260 -7.69 -9.01 5.42
C ARG A 260 -7.68 -9.93 4.19
N PHE A 261 -8.84 -10.37 3.69
CA PHE A 261 -8.97 -11.11 2.43
C PHE A 261 -9.29 -10.18 1.25
N CYS A 262 -9.49 -8.90 1.50
CA CYS A 262 -9.62 -7.88 0.48
C CYS A 262 -8.29 -7.13 0.28
N PHE A 263 -8.00 -6.77 -0.96
CA PHE A 263 -6.82 -6.00 -1.32
C PHE A 263 -7.11 -5.06 -2.48
N MET A 264 -6.32 -3.99 -2.57
CA MET A 264 -6.40 -2.97 -3.59
C MET A 264 -5.20 -3.05 -4.52
N THR A 265 -5.46 -2.93 -5.81
CA THR A 265 -4.42 -2.99 -6.85
C THR A 265 -4.60 -1.90 -7.87
N VAL A 266 -3.47 -1.41 -8.35
CA VAL A 266 -3.35 -0.46 -9.43
C VAL A 266 -2.40 -1.02 -10.46
N SER A 267 -2.75 -0.90 -11.73
CA SER A 267 -1.81 -1.11 -12.83
C SER A 267 -1.71 0.21 -13.61
N PRO A 268 -0.67 0.43 -14.42
CA PRO A 268 -0.72 1.52 -15.37
C PRO A 268 -1.99 1.40 -16.22
N ARG A 269 -2.23 0.28 -16.89
CA ARG A 269 -3.33 0.20 -17.87
C ARG A 269 -4.72 -0.05 -17.29
N SER A 270 -4.83 -0.15 -15.96
CA SER A 270 -6.07 -0.53 -15.28
C SER A 270 -6.29 0.38 -14.07
N PRO A 271 -7.54 0.84 -13.82
CA PRO A 271 -7.84 1.75 -12.72
C PRO A 271 -7.68 1.07 -11.35
N LEU A 272 -8.00 1.77 -10.26
CA LEU A 272 -8.03 1.17 -8.93
C LEU A 272 -9.08 0.04 -8.87
N PHE A 273 -8.69 -1.13 -8.37
CA PHE A 273 -9.62 -2.22 -8.05
C PHE A 273 -9.53 -2.58 -6.58
N ILE A 274 -10.68 -2.84 -5.96
CA ILE A 274 -10.78 -3.63 -4.73
C ILE A 274 -11.16 -5.05 -5.14
N ARG A 275 -10.36 -6.02 -4.71
CA ARG A 275 -10.57 -7.45 -4.95
C ARG A 275 -10.69 -8.20 -3.63
N LYS A 276 -11.49 -9.26 -3.61
CA LYS A 276 -11.64 -10.17 -2.46
C LYS A 276 -11.25 -11.58 -2.86
N ILE A 277 -10.42 -12.22 -2.05
CA ILE A 277 -10.08 -13.64 -2.20
C ILE A 277 -11.34 -14.46 -1.94
N ILE A 278 -11.63 -15.39 -2.83
CA ILE A 278 -12.69 -16.38 -2.63
C ILE A 278 -12.03 -17.58 -1.97
N LEU A 279 -12.41 -17.90 -0.72
CA LEU A 279 -11.92 -19.06 0.01
C LEU A 279 -12.84 -20.27 -0.25
N PRO A 280 -12.39 -21.29 -1.02
CA PRO A 280 -13.19 -22.48 -1.21
C PRO A 280 -13.19 -23.34 0.04
N LEU A 281 -14.35 -23.93 0.36
CA LEU A 281 -14.48 -24.83 1.51
C LEU A 281 -13.46 -25.99 1.46
N THR A 282 -13.21 -26.57 0.29
CA THR A 282 -12.17 -27.61 0.06
C THR A 282 -10.81 -27.19 0.63
N TYR A 283 -10.37 -25.96 0.37
CA TYR A 283 -9.07 -25.47 0.84
C TYR A 283 -9.07 -25.25 2.35
N VAL A 284 -10.14 -24.69 2.92
CA VAL A 284 -10.26 -24.45 4.36
C VAL A 284 -10.31 -25.79 5.14
N THR A 285 -11.01 -26.78 4.61
CA THR A 285 -11.09 -28.14 5.16
C THR A 285 -9.74 -28.87 5.09
N PHE A 286 -8.99 -28.71 3.99
CA PHE A 286 -7.60 -29.16 3.89
C PHE A 286 -6.73 -28.52 4.97
N LEU A 287 -6.72 -27.19 5.06
CA LEU A 287 -5.87 -26.45 5.99
C LEU A 287 -6.16 -26.82 7.44
N SER A 288 -7.43 -26.86 7.83
CA SER A 288 -7.84 -27.24 9.19
C SER A 288 -7.44 -28.68 9.52
N THR A 289 -7.61 -29.62 8.58
CA THR A 289 -7.20 -31.02 8.77
C THR A 289 -5.69 -31.16 8.90
N PHE A 290 -4.93 -30.41 8.09
CA PHE A 290 -3.47 -30.36 8.18
C PHE A 290 -3.01 -29.79 9.53
N ILE A 291 -3.59 -28.68 9.99
CA ILE A 291 -3.24 -28.07 11.28
C ILE A 291 -3.56 -29.03 12.44
N ASN A 292 -4.73 -29.65 12.45
CA ASN A 292 -5.09 -30.65 13.47
C ASN A 292 -4.11 -31.84 13.48
N LEU A 293 -3.71 -32.31 12.31
CA LEU A 293 -2.71 -33.37 12.18
C LEU A 293 -1.35 -32.90 12.72
N LYS A 294 -0.98 -31.66 12.43
CA LYS A 294 0.27 -31.06 12.89
C LYS A 294 0.31 -30.88 14.40
N ASP A 295 -0.76 -30.40 15.02
CA ASP A 295 -0.87 -30.23 16.47
C ASP A 295 -0.70 -31.57 17.20
N ASN A 296 -1.30 -32.65 16.68
CA ASN A 296 -1.17 -33.98 17.27
C ASN A 296 0.28 -34.50 17.24
N ILE A 297 1.00 -34.30 16.13
CA ILE A 297 2.34 -34.86 15.93
C ILE A 297 3.43 -34.02 16.61
N GLN A 298 3.30 -32.68 16.58
CA GLN A 298 4.25 -31.80 17.26
C GLN A 298 4.04 -31.74 18.78
N GLY A 299 2.93 -32.28 19.30
CA GLY A 299 2.82 -32.61 20.72
C GLY A 299 3.81 -33.70 21.15
N GLU A 300 4.18 -34.59 20.23
CA GLU A 300 5.06 -35.74 20.49
C GLU A 300 6.53 -35.48 20.08
N ASN A 301 6.75 -34.70 19.02
CA ASN A 301 8.08 -34.40 18.46
C ASN A 301 8.56 -32.97 18.77
N ARG A 302 9.82 -32.83 19.20
CA ARG A 302 10.45 -31.52 19.54
C ARG A 302 11.13 -30.81 18.36
N ASP A 303 11.12 -31.40 17.18
CA ASP A 303 11.82 -30.83 16.02
C ASP A 303 11.12 -29.57 15.49
N GLU A 304 11.91 -28.55 15.15
CA GLU A 304 11.42 -27.27 14.61
C GLU A 304 10.79 -27.45 13.21
N VAL A 305 11.35 -28.35 12.39
CA VAL A 305 10.92 -28.58 11.00
C VAL A 305 10.78 -30.07 10.75
N LEU A 306 9.55 -30.49 10.44
CA LEU A 306 9.21 -31.89 10.18
C LEU A 306 9.09 -32.17 8.68
N SER A 307 9.50 -33.37 8.27
CA SER A 307 9.25 -33.91 6.92
C SER A 307 7.94 -34.69 6.93
N TRP A 308 6.89 -34.06 6.41
CA TRP A 308 5.53 -34.61 6.45
C TRP A 308 5.37 -35.85 5.59
N ASP A 309 6.09 -35.96 4.46
CA ASP A 309 5.99 -37.15 3.60
C ASP A 309 6.62 -38.36 4.29
N LYS A 310 7.74 -38.18 5.02
CA LYS A 310 8.36 -39.26 5.80
C LYS A 310 7.46 -39.72 6.95
N ILE A 311 6.83 -38.79 7.65
CA ILE A 311 5.92 -39.12 8.77
C ILE A 311 4.67 -39.84 8.23
N ALA A 312 4.16 -39.42 7.07
CA ALA A 312 3.05 -40.10 6.40
C ALA A 312 3.42 -41.54 6.01
N GLN A 313 4.62 -41.76 5.46
CA GLN A 313 5.14 -43.09 5.11
C GLN A 313 5.31 -43.98 6.34
N GLN A 314 5.83 -43.44 7.45
CA GLN A 314 5.91 -44.16 8.72
C GLN A 314 4.53 -44.54 9.27
N SER A 315 3.51 -43.74 8.96
CA SER A 315 2.11 -43.97 9.34
C SER A 315 1.34 -44.85 8.35
N GLY A 316 2.00 -45.38 7.31
CA GLY A 316 1.40 -46.29 6.32
C GLY A 316 0.75 -45.61 5.09
N PHE A 317 0.97 -44.32 4.88
CA PHE A 317 0.43 -43.57 3.74
C PHE A 317 1.51 -43.26 2.69
N GLY A 318 1.13 -43.11 1.41
CA GLY A 318 2.10 -42.82 0.35
C GLY A 318 2.72 -41.42 0.42
N SER A 319 1.96 -40.44 0.90
CA SER A 319 2.33 -39.02 1.03
C SER A 319 1.44 -38.31 2.06
N LEU A 320 1.78 -37.07 2.43
CA LEU A 320 0.93 -36.23 3.28
C LEU A 320 -0.49 -36.10 2.71
N PHE A 321 -0.61 -35.86 1.41
CA PHE A 321 -1.91 -35.66 0.75
C PHE A 321 -2.75 -36.93 0.72
N SER A 322 -2.13 -38.10 0.53
CA SER A 322 -2.82 -39.39 0.66
C SER A 322 -3.36 -39.61 2.07
N TRP A 323 -2.59 -39.21 3.10
CA TRP A 323 -3.04 -39.30 4.48
C TRP A 323 -4.23 -38.38 4.76
N ILE A 324 -4.16 -37.12 4.31
CA ILE A 324 -5.25 -36.15 4.50
C ILE A 324 -6.50 -36.59 3.71
N SER A 325 -6.35 -37.07 2.48
CA SER A 325 -7.47 -37.58 1.67
C SER A 325 -8.22 -38.71 2.38
N ASN A 326 -7.51 -39.62 3.06
CA ASN A 326 -8.13 -40.70 3.81
C ASN A 326 -8.89 -40.25 5.06
N LYS A 327 -8.71 -38.99 5.51
CA LYS A 327 -9.53 -38.40 6.59
C LYS A 327 -10.83 -37.79 6.09
N PHE A 328 -11.00 -37.59 4.79
CA PHE A 328 -12.22 -37.06 4.18
C PHE A 328 -13.26 -38.13 3.81
N THR A 329 -13.26 -39.28 4.52
CA THR A 329 -14.10 -40.45 4.20
C THR A 329 -15.61 -40.22 4.14
N PHE A 330 -16.10 -39.05 4.60
CA PHE A 330 -17.51 -38.68 4.56
C PHE A 330 -17.85 -37.54 3.57
N ASP A 331 -16.85 -36.91 2.94
CA ASP A 331 -17.01 -35.77 2.01
C ASP A 331 -16.37 -36.08 0.63
N SER A 332 -16.90 -37.08 -0.09
CA SER A 332 -16.38 -37.48 -1.41
C SER A 332 -16.39 -36.34 -2.43
N ASP A 333 -17.29 -35.37 -2.27
CA ASP A 333 -17.43 -34.23 -3.17
C ASP A 333 -16.25 -33.24 -3.07
N ILE A 334 -15.55 -33.22 -1.92
CA ILE A 334 -14.35 -32.39 -1.70
C ILE A 334 -13.15 -32.97 -2.45
N ILE A 335 -12.95 -34.29 -2.38
CA ILE A 335 -11.81 -34.98 -3.02
C ILE A 335 -11.92 -34.96 -4.54
N ASN A 336 -13.13 -35.03 -5.09
CA ASN A 336 -13.37 -35.01 -6.55
C ASN A 336 -13.39 -33.58 -7.15
N SER A 337 -13.05 -32.55 -6.36
CA SER A 337 -13.03 -31.17 -6.83
C SER A 337 -11.72 -30.84 -7.53
N THR A 338 -11.77 -30.01 -8.57
CA THR A 338 -10.58 -29.49 -9.27
C THR A 338 -9.62 -28.77 -8.33
N ILE A 339 -10.16 -28.15 -7.28
CA ILE A 339 -9.40 -27.44 -6.25
C ILE A 339 -8.53 -28.42 -5.43
N TRP A 340 -9.02 -29.63 -5.14
CA TRP A 340 -8.22 -30.64 -4.46
C TRP A 340 -7.05 -31.11 -5.33
N ASP A 341 -7.31 -31.36 -6.62
CA ASP A 341 -6.27 -31.70 -7.58
C ASP A 341 -5.20 -30.60 -7.67
N ASP A 342 -5.60 -29.33 -7.67
CA ASP A 342 -4.67 -28.20 -7.64
C ASP A 342 -3.86 -28.17 -6.34
N ILE A 343 -4.48 -28.36 -5.17
CA ILE A 343 -3.77 -28.43 -3.88
C ILE A 343 -2.72 -29.54 -3.91
N VAL A 344 -3.05 -30.72 -4.42
CA VAL A 344 -2.11 -31.84 -4.52
C VAL A 344 -0.99 -31.54 -5.52
N LYS A 345 -1.33 -31.02 -6.71
CA LYS A 345 -0.39 -30.65 -7.77
C LYS A 345 0.63 -29.61 -7.29
N TYR A 346 0.18 -28.63 -6.52
CA TYR A 346 0.99 -27.55 -5.97
C TYR A 346 1.45 -27.81 -4.53
N SER A 347 1.51 -29.09 -4.14
CA SER A 347 2.10 -29.54 -2.86
C SER A 347 1.59 -28.76 -1.63
N GLY A 348 0.28 -28.49 -1.58
CA GLY A 348 -0.42 -27.87 -0.46
C GLY A 348 -0.67 -26.37 -0.60
N THR A 349 -0.17 -25.72 -1.65
CA THR A 349 -0.52 -24.33 -1.96
C THR A 349 -1.90 -24.28 -2.62
N GLY A 350 -2.84 -23.51 -2.05
CA GLY A 350 -4.16 -23.30 -2.66
C GLY A 350 -4.09 -22.29 -3.80
N MET A 351 -4.38 -22.71 -5.03
CA MET A 351 -4.58 -21.79 -6.15
C MET A 351 -6.02 -21.23 -6.08
N LEU A 352 -6.15 -19.98 -5.66
CA LEU A 352 -7.42 -19.36 -5.34
C LEU A 352 -7.80 -18.27 -6.36
N ASP A 353 -9.10 -18.10 -6.54
CA ASP A 353 -9.67 -17.02 -7.34
C ASP A 353 -9.91 -15.77 -6.49
N SER A 354 -10.02 -14.63 -7.19
CA SER A 354 -10.43 -13.36 -6.57
C SER A 354 -11.58 -12.73 -7.35
N GLY A 355 -12.58 -12.23 -6.64
CA GLY A 355 -13.67 -11.43 -7.20
C GLY A 355 -13.31 -9.95 -7.22
N ILE A 356 -13.71 -9.23 -8.27
CA ILE A 356 -13.67 -7.76 -8.27
C ILE A 356 -14.88 -7.28 -7.49
N VAL A 357 -14.58 -6.58 -6.41
CA VAL A 357 -15.55 -6.08 -5.45
C VAL A 357 -15.92 -4.65 -5.80
N TRP A 358 -14.94 -3.83 -6.16
CA TRP A 358 -15.18 -2.48 -6.63
C TRP A 358 -14.11 -2.10 -7.66
N LYS A 359 -14.47 -1.24 -8.59
CA LYS A 359 -13.57 -0.74 -9.62
C LYS A 359 -13.83 0.75 -9.77
N GLN A 360 -12.78 1.54 -9.65
CA GLN A 360 -12.83 2.95 -10.01
C GLN A 360 -13.25 3.08 -11.48
N ARG A 361 -14.45 3.61 -11.73
CA ARG A 361 -14.79 4.13 -13.05
C ARG A 361 -14.16 5.51 -13.15
N GLN A 362 -13.25 5.69 -14.10
CA GLN A 362 -12.93 7.03 -14.55
C GLN A 362 -14.22 7.60 -15.15
N GLY A 363 -14.83 8.56 -14.44
CA GLY A 363 -16.14 9.10 -14.80
C GLY A 363 -16.21 9.58 -16.25
N HIS A 364 -17.43 9.60 -16.80
CA HIS A 364 -17.72 10.27 -18.07
C HIS A 364 -17.67 11.81 -17.97
N ALA A 365 -17.24 12.35 -16.83
CA ALA A 365 -17.03 13.77 -16.65
C ALA A 365 -16.20 14.31 -17.82
N LYS A 366 -16.70 15.39 -18.43
CA LYS A 366 -16.00 16.16 -19.45
C LYS A 366 -14.78 16.77 -18.75
N ASP A 367 -13.67 16.04 -18.72
CA ASP A 367 -12.41 16.51 -18.15
C ASP A 367 -11.90 17.71 -18.92
N ASP A 368 -11.03 18.49 -18.29
CA ASP A 368 -10.23 19.53 -18.95
C ASP A 368 -9.43 18.98 -20.13
N ILE A 369 -9.09 17.68 -20.16
CA ILE A 369 -8.52 17.01 -21.34
C ILE A 369 -9.50 17.06 -22.52
N TYR A 370 -10.77 16.79 -22.27
CA TYR A 370 -11.82 16.84 -23.28
C TYR A 370 -12.05 18.28 -23.76
N GLU A 371 -11.98 19.27 -22.85
CA GLU A 371 -12.04 20.70 -23.21
C GLU A 371 -10.78 21.18 -23.96
N LEU A 372 -9.57 20.77 -23.55
CA LEU A 372 -8.28 21.10 -24.19
C LEU A 372 -8.27 20.74 -25.68
N PHE A 373 -8.84 19.59 -26.04
CA PHE A 373 -8.87 19.12 -27.42
C PHE A 373 -10.16 19.49 -28.20
N HIS A 374 -11.18 20.06 -27.54
CA HIS A 374 -12.40 20.54 -28.20
C HIS A 374 -12.51 22.07 -28.27
N ASN A 375 -11.75 22.81 -27.47
CA ASN A 375 -11.76 24.28 -27.50
C ASN A 375 -11.09 24.87 -28.75
N GLN A 376 -10.23 24.11 -29.45
CA GLN A 376 -9.63 24.58 -30.71
C GLN A 376 -10.66 24.73 -31.85
N ASP A 377 -11.77 23.98 -31.85
CA ASP A 377 -12.80 24.11 -32.89
C ASP A 377 -13.75 25.31 -32.67
N MET A 378 -13.89 25.79 -31.43
CA MET A 378 -14.79 26.91 -31.11
C MET A 378 -14.15 28.28 -31.36
N LEU A 379 -12.82 28.39 -31.33
CA LEU A 379 -12.11 29.63 -31.65
C LEU A 379 -12.03 29.92 -33.16
N GLY A 380 -12.32 28.93 -34.01
CA GLY A 380 -12.34 29.08 -35.48
C GLY A 380 -13.70 29.43 -36.10
N SER A 381 -14.80 29.41 -35.33
CA SER A 381 -16.17 29.53 -35.86
C SER A 381 -16.79 30.93 -35.73
N SER A 382 -16.16 31.85 -34.98
CA SER A 382 -16.60 33.25 -34.93
C SER A 382 -16.05 34.04 -36.13
N ARG A 383 -16.56 33.74 -37.33
CA ARG A 383 -16.60 34.62 -38.53
C ARG A 383 -16.93 33.77 -39.76
N ARG A 384 -18.23 33.57 -40.03
CA ARG A 384 -18.79 33.59 -41.38
C ARG A 384 -20.31 33.54 -41.32
N ASN A 385 -20.92 34.68 -41.63
CA ASN A 385 -22.29 34.77 -42.09
C ASN A 385 -22.47 33.88 -43.33
N SER A 386 -23.51 33.06 -43.37
CA SER A 386 -24.40 32.95 -44.54
C SER A 386 -25.63 32.10 -44.25
N SER A 387 -26.76 32.76 -44.43
CA SER A 387 -28.11 32.27 -44.66
C SER A 387 -28.26 31.11 -45.66
N PHE A 388 -29.42 30.44 -45.55
CA PHE A 388 -30.19 29.66 -46.55
C PHE A 388 -30.32 28.13 -46.36
N SER A 389 -31.52 27.79 -45.89
CA SER A 389 -32.49 26.78 -46.39
C SER A 389 -32.07 25.59 -47.28
N VAL A 390 -32.50 24.41 -46.81
CA VAL A 390 -33.39 23.41 -47.46
C VAL A 390 -32.99 22.79 -48.82
N ALA A 391 -32.92 21.45 -48.76
CA ALA A 391 -33.20 20.42 -49.77
C ALA A 391 -32.23 20.19 -50.95
N SER A 392 -31.69 18.98 -51.00
CA SER A 392 -31.73 18.15 -52.22
C SER A 392 -31.55 16.67 -51.88
N ASN A 393 -32.59 15.88 -52.16
CA ASN A 393 -32.52 14.44 -52.35
C ASN A 393 -31.64 14.13 -53.58
N GLU A 394 -30.74 13.14 -53.50
CA GLU A 394 -30.51 12.16 -54.58
C GLU A 394 -29.67 10.95 -54.09
N PRO A 395 -29.78 9.78 -54.76
CA PRO A 395 -29.37 8.48 -54.23
C PRO A 395 -27.95 8.03 -54.66
N ARG A 396 -27.46 6.99 -53.97
CA ARG A 396 -26.22 6.19 -54.13
C ARG A 396 -25.60 6.13 -55.55
N PRO A 397 -24.29 5.80 -55.62
CA PRO A 397 -23.96 4.42 -56.03
C PRO A 397 -22.86 3.72 -55.21
N LEU A 398 -22.83 2.40 -55.42
CA LEU A 398 -22.07 1.36 -54.72
C LEU A 398 -20.56 1.31 -55.05
N SER A 399 -19.84 0.70 -54.10
CA SER A 399 -18.62 -0.13 -54.25
C SER A 399 -17.24 0.53 -54.08
N ARG A 400 -16.52 0.12 -53.02
CA ARG A 400 -15.29 -0.68 -53.20
C ARG A 400 -14.94 -1.46 -51.93
N ARG A 401 -14.75 -2.77 -52.12
CA ARG A 401 -14.25 -3.77 -51.16
C ARG A 401 -12.99 -3.32 -50.41
N ARG A 402 -12.98 -3.51 -49.09
CA ARG A 402 -11.87 -4.20 -48.41
C ARG A 402 -12.42 -5.17 -47.38
N ARG A 403 -12.26 -6.45 -47.68
CA ARG A 403 -12.33 -7.56 -46.73
C ARG A 403 -11.15 -7.40 -45.79
N GLU A 404 -11.40 -7.43 -44.49
CA GLU A 404 -10.59 -8.20 -43.56
C GLU A 404 -11.53 -8.77 -42.49
N SER A 405 -11.31 -10.06 -42.26
CA SER A 405 -12.22 -11.02 -41.64
C SER A 405 -11.99 -11.09 -40.14
N PHE A 406 -13.03 -10.83 -39.36
CA PHE A 406 -13.21 -11.40 -38.02
C PHE A 406 -14.67 -11.84 -37.88
N GLN A 407 -14.92 -13.12 -38.19
CA GLN A 407 -16.14 -13.81 -37.79
C GLN A 407 -15.82 -14.74 -36.64
N GLY A 408 -16.56 -14.56 -35.55
CA GLY A 408 -16.52 -15.35 -34.33
C GLY A 408 -17.43 -14.74 -33.26
N LEU A 409 -18.66 -14.38 -33.63
CA LEU A 409 -19.73 -13.92 -32.75
C LEU A 409 -20.47 -15.12 -32.14
N THR A 410 -20.78 -15.04 -30.85
CA THR A 410 -22.13 -15.11 -30.23
C THR A 410 -21.93 -15.15 -28.70
N ARG A 411 -22.66 -14.41 -27.86
CA ARG A 411 -24.11 -14.21 -27.85
C ARG A 411 -24.48 -12.93 -27.07
N ASP A 412 -25.16 -12.00 -27.73
CA ASP A 412 -25.82 -10.83 -27.15
C ASP A 412 -27.15 -11.20 -26.49
N ALA A 413 -27.48 -10.59 -25.36
CA ALA A 413 -28.84 -10.19 -24.98
C ALA A 413 -28.76 -9.07 -23.93
N PHE A 414 -29.50 -7.98 -24.14
CA PHE A 414 -29.52 -6.70 -23.40
C PHE A 414 -28.48 -5.65 -23.82
N ARG A 415 -28.67 -5.10 -25.04
CA ARG A 415 -28.23 -3.74 -25.36
C ARG A 415 -29.44 -2.86 -25.60
N GLU A 416 -29.64 -1.89 -24.72
CA GLU A 416 -30.36 -0.67 -25.03
C GLU A 416 -29.76 -0.02 -26.29
N THR A 417 -30.63 0.52 -27.13
CA THR A 417 -30.28 1.30 -28.31
C THR A 417 -29.55 2.56 -27.89
N MET A 418 -28.21 2.51 -27.87
CA MET A 418 -27.38 3.71 -27.82
C MET A 418 -27.46 4.45 -29.16
N ASP A 419 -27.88 5.71 -29.10
CA ASP A 419 -27.75 6.66 -30.20
C ASP A 419 -26.29 6.70 -30.70
N VAL A 420 -26.12 6.53 -32.01
CA VAL A 420 -24.83 6.55 -32.68
C VAL A 420 -24.28 7.99 -32.66
N PRO A 421 -23.07 8.26 -32.11
CA PRO A 421 -22.48 9.59 -32.19
C PRO A 421 -21.89 9.84 -33.57
N CYS A 422 -21.99 11.09 -34.03
CA CYS A 422 -21.46 11.59 -35.30
C CYS A 422 -20.00 11.15 -35.57
N SER A 423 -19.76 10.70 -36.81
CA SER A 423 -18.51 10.09 -37.29
C SER A 423 -17.28 11.01 -37.39
N THR A 424 -17.38 12.29 -37.01
CA THR A 424 -16.28 13.25 -37.11
C THR A 424 -15.41 13.36 -35.85
N LYS A 425 -15.81 12.77 -34.72
CA LYS A 425 -15.07 12.87 -33.43
C LYS A 425 -14.44 11.56 -32.95
N TRP A 426 -14.61 10.46 -33.67
CA TRP A 426 -14.22 9.13 -33.19
C TRP A 426 -12.71 8.98 -32.95
N GLU A 427 -11.85 9.62 -33.76
CA GLU A 427 -10.39 9.55 -33.61
C GLU A 427 -9.93 10.31 -32.37
N LEU A 428 -10.47 11.50 -32.13
CA LEU A 428 -10.18 12.28 -30.94
C LEU A 428 -10.74 11.62 -29.68
N ASP A 429 -11.96 11.07 -29.74
CA ASP A 429 -12.52 10.28 -28.64
C ASP A 429 -11.69 9.02 -28.37
N SER A 430 -11.17 8.37 -29.41
CA SER A 430 -10.27 7.22 -29.30
C SER A 430 -8.93 7.62 -28.68
N PHE A 431 -8.37 8.77 -29.09
CA PHE A 431 -7.16 9.35 -28.53
C PHE A 431 -7.32 9.74 -27.05
N ILE A 432 -8.41 10.44 -26.70
CA ILE A 432 -8.72 10.81 -25.31
C ILE A 432 -8.98 9.57 -24.46
N ARG A 433 -9.70 8.56 -24.98
CA ARG A 433 -9.79 7.24 -24.32
C ARG A 433 -8.44 6.57 -24.16
N GLY A 434 -7.53 6.74 -25.12
CA GLY A 434 -6.14 6.31 -25.04
C GLY A 434 -5.35 7.03 -23.94
N LEU A 435 -5.47 8.35 -23.85
CA LEU A 435 -4.87 9.16 -22.79
C LEU A 435 -5.43 8.81 -21.40
N ARG A 436 -6.75 8.61 -21.28
CA ARG A 436 -7.42 8.15 -20.04
C ARG A 436 -6.96 6.75 -19.62
N ARG A 437 -6.77 5.85 -20.58
CA ARG A 437 -6.13 4.55 -20.33
C ARG A 437 -4.66 4.68 -19.92
N ASN A 438 -4.05 5.84 -20.16
CA ASN A 438 -2.68 6.16 -19.83
C ASN A 438 -2.55 7.15 -18.64
N THR A 439 -3.65 7.50 -17.95
CA THR A 439 -3.61 8.21 -16.67
C THR A 439 -3.37 7.21 -15.57
N PHE A 440 -2.12 7.16 -15.12
CA PHE A 440 -1.64 6.17 -14.17
C PHE A 440 -1.60 6.78 -12.77
N MET A 441 -2.19 6.09 -11.80
CA MET A 441 -2.01 6.50 -10.41
C MET A 441 -0.56 6.25 -9.99
N VAL A 442 0.01 7.24 -9.32
CA VAL A 442 1.36 7.18 -8.76
C VAL A 442 1.33 6.45 -7.42
N ASP A 443 0.38 6.84 -6.56
CA ASP A 443 0.28 6.33 -5.20
C ASP A 443 -1.14 6.53 -4.63
N PHE A 444 -1.50 5.76 -3.62
CA PHE A 444 -2.79 5.93 -2.91
C PHE A 444 -2.71 5.50 -1.46
N GLU A 445 -3.49 6.17 -0.61
CA GLU A 445 -3.59 5.89 0.82
C GLU A 445 -5.06 5.66 1.22
N ILE A 446 -5.25 4.86 2.26
CA ILE A 446 -6.58 4.45 2.74
C ILE A 446 -6.76 5.02 4.15
N VAL A 447 -7.83 5.81 4.36
CA VAL A 447 -8.11 6.46 5.64
C VAL A 447 -9.51 6.16 6.16
N GLU A 448 -9.64 6.16 7.49
CA GLU A 448 -10.93 6.07 8.18
C GLU A 448 -11.42 7.49 8.48
N LYS A 449 -12.66 7.81 8.09
CA LYS A 449 -13.28 9.09 8.41
C LYS A 449 -13.51 9.20 9.91
N ILE A 450 -12.94 10.23 10.54
CA ILE A 450 -13.18 10.56 11.94
C ILE A 450 -14.30 11.60 11.98
N PRO A 451 -15.36 11.41 12.79
CA PRO A 451 -16.36 12.45 12.98
C PRO A 451 -15.72 13.62 13.74
N HIS A 452 -15.42 14.70 13.03
CA HIS A 452 -14.91 15.95 13.61
C HIS A 452 -16.05 16.69 14.32
N GLY A 453 -16.25 16.38 15.59
CA GLY A 453 -17.17 17.12 16.45
C GLY A 453 -16.55 18.43 16.92
N ASN A 454 -16.64 19.50 16.12
CA ASN A 454 -16.77 20.90 16.57
C ASN A 454 -16.62 21.91 15.41
N GLY A 455 -17.62 22.79 15.27
CA GLY A 455 -17.41 24.17 14.83
C GLY A 455 -18.05 24.58 13.50
N ASN A 456 -19.30 25.06 13.56
CA ASN A 456 -19.93 26.04 12.65
C ASN A 456 -19.49 26.03 11.16
N ASP A 457 -19.94 25.04 10.39
CA ASP A 457 -20.04 25.20 8.94
C ASP A 457 -21.51 25.42 8.54
N GLY A 458 -21.83 26.71 8.37
CA GLY A 458 -22.95 27.13 7.55
C GLY A 458 -22.55 27.02 6.09
N MET A 459 -22.77 25.85 5.50
CA MET A 459 -23.09 25.64 4.08
C MET A 459 -23.77 24.28 3.99
N ASN A 460 -25.02 24.32 3.54
CA ASN A 460 -25.96 23.20 3.46
C ASN A 460 -25.38 21.95 2.78
N GLU A 461 -24.98 20.97 3.57
CA GLU A 461 -25.24 19.54 3.34
C GLU A 461 -25.56 18.91 4.70
N ASP A 462 -26.86 18.88 5.02
CA ASP A 462 -27.62 17.95 5.89
C ASP A 462 -26.97 17.19 7.08
N ASP A 463 -25.99 17.74 7.80
CA ASP A 463 -25.42 17.07 8.99
C ASP A 463 -26.19 17.32 10.32
N ASN A 464 -27.43 17.84 10.26
CA ASN A 464 -28.28 18.04 11.45
C ASN A 464 -29.46 17.05 11.59
N ASN A 465 -29.58 16.06 10.71
CA ASN A 465 -30.51 14.96 10.91
C ASN A 465 -29.82 13.81 11.64
N ALA A 466 -29.75 13.90 12.97
CA ALA A 466 -29.53 12.74 13.85
C ALA A 466 -30.64 11.65 13.72
N ASN A 467 -31.61 11.87 12.82
CA ASN A 467 -32.68 10.96 12.41
C ASN A 467 -32.63 10.59 10.90
N GLU A 468 -31.55 10.88 10.16
CA GLU A 468 -31.24 10.20 8.88
C GLU A 468 -30.60 8.83 9.14
N SER A 469 -31.11 8.12 10.14
CA SER A 469 -31.08 6.67 10.15
C SER A 469 -31.86 6.19 8.92
N ASP A 470 -31.19 5.42 8.05
CA ASP A 470 -31.80 4.66 6.95
C ASP A 470 -32.19 5.39 5.66
N GLU A 471 -31.57 6.53 5.31
CA GLU A 471 -31.50 6.85 3.88
C GLU A 471 -30.50 5.94 3.19
N THR A 472 -31.02 5.26 2.18
CA THR A 472 -30.46 4.12 1.44
C THR A 472 -29.24 4.51 0.58
N MET A 473 -28.15 4.96 1.22
CA MET A 473 -26.82 4.82 0.65
C MET A 473 -26.48 3.33 0.64
N THR A 474 -26.85 2.68 -0.46
CA THR A 474 -26.53 1.27 -0.73
C THR A 474 -25.02 1.12 -0.93
N SER A 475 -24.28 1.11 0.17
CA SER A 475 -22.96 0.50 0.19
C SER A 475 -23.19 -1.00 0.05
N PHE A 476 -22.96 -1.54 -1.14
CA PHE A 476 -23.11 -2.99 -1.39
C PHE A 476 -22.02 -3.83 -0.75
N LEU A 477 -20.96 -3.15 -0.31
CA LEU A 477 -19.91 -3.66 0.53
C LEU A 477 -20.22 -3.21 1.95
N THR A 478 -19.97 -4.08 2.93
CA THR A 478 -20.30 -3.93 4.36
C THR A 478 -20.44 -2.48 4.85
N ASP A 479 -21.35 -2.19 5.78
CA ASP A 479 -21.59 -0.82 6.30
C ASP A 479 -20.30 -0.07 6.72
N ASN A 480 -19.23 -0.81 7.01
CA ASN A 480 -17.90 -0.30 7.32
C ASN A 480 -17.25 0.49 6.17
N TYR A 481 -17.52 0.19 4.90
CA TYR A 481 -17.00 0.96 3.75
C TYR A 481 -17.54 2.39 3.70
N LYS A 482 -18.66 2.69 4.39
CA LYS A 482 -19.22 4.05 4.48
C LYS A 482 -18.24 5.05 5.13
N LYS A 483 -17.33 4.56 5.97
CA LYS A 483 -16.30 5.36 6.66
C LYS A 483 -14.93 5.32 5.99
N MET A 484 -14.81 4.63 4.86
CA MET A 484 -13.56 4.44 4.16
C MET A 484 -13.42 5.41 3.01
N ASP A 485 -12.34 6.20 3.02
CA ASP A 485 -11.95 7.00 1.88
C ASP A 485 -10.61 6.51 1.31
N ILE A 486 -10.52 6.44 -0.01
CA ILE A 486 -9.29 6.14 -0.73
C ILE A 486 -8.82 7.42 -1.40
N VAL A 487 -7.69 7.95 -0.93
CA VAL A 487 -7.08 9.15 -1.49
C VAL A 487 -5.98 8.73 -2.45
N CYS A 488 -6.06 9.15 -3.70
CA CYS A 488 -5.08 8.78 -4.71
C CYS A 488 -4.55 10.01 -5.45
N ILE A 489 -3.31 9.87 -5.91
CA ILE A 489 -2.64 10.84 -6.75
C ILE A 489 -2.32 10.19 -8.09
N ASP A 490 -2.60 10.89 -9.19
CA ASP A 490 -2.22 10.45 -10.52
C ASP A 490 -1.00 11.19 -11.11
N HIS A 491 -0.49 10.65 -12.21
CA HIS A 491 0.66 11.20 -12.93
C HIS A 491 0.38 12.57 -13.56
N PHE A 492 -0.89 12.94 -13.71
CA PHE A 492 -1.33 14.23 -14.23
C PHE A 492 -1.50 15.27 -13.12
N VAL A 493 -0.96 14.98 -11.92
CA VAL A 493 -0.96 15.90 -10.81
C VAL A 493 -2.40 16.21 -10.39
N THR A 494 -3.27 15.19 -10.37
CA THR A 494 -4.61 15.28 -9.78
C THR A 494 -4.67 14.52 -8.46
N LEU A 495 -5.28 15.14 -7.46
CA LEU A 495 -5.62 14.50 -6.20
C LEU A 495 -7.10 14.19 -6.21
N SER A 496 -7.44 12.92 -6.02
CA SER A 496 -8.84 12.46 -5.95
C SER A 496 -9.07 11.69 -4.66
N ALA A 497 -10.21 11.88 -4.01
CA ALA A 497 -10.66 11.00 -2.94
C ALA A 497 -11.93 10.26 -3.36
N PHE A 498 -11.95 8.96 -3.20
CA PHE A 498 -13.06 8.08 -3.54
C PHE A 498 -13.64 7.46 -2.28
N ARG A 499 -14.97 7.38 -2.22
CA ARG A 499 -15.68 6.52 -1.29
C ARG A 499 -16.32 5.38 -2.07
N PRO A 500 -15.92 4.12 -1.86
CA PRO A 500 -16.49 2.99 -2.59
C PRO A 500 -18.02 2.95 -2.43
N ARG A 501 -18.74 3.22 -3.52
CA ARG A 501 -20.21 3.30 -3.63
C ARG A 501 -20.62 2.75 -5.01
N TYR A 502 -21.92 2.56 -5.27
CA TYR A 502 -22.39 2.20 -6.63
C TYR A 502 -22.13 3.30 -7.67
N TYR A 503 -22.16 4.55 -7.23
CA TYR A 503 -21.82 5.72 -8.04
C TYR A 503 -20.35 6.05 -7.82
N ASP A 504 -19.54 5.93 -8.88
CA ASP A 504 -18.08 6.02 -8.84
C ASP A 504 -17.57 7.44 -9.11
N GLU A 505 -18.19 8.44 -8.49
CA GLU A 505 -17.72 9.83 -8.57
C GLU A 505 -16.77 10.13 -7.40
N PRO A 506 -15.63 10.82 -7.66
CA PRO A 506 -14.75 11.25 -6.59
C PRO A 506 -15.48 12.24 -5.68
N ILE A 507 -15.35 12.06 -4.36
CA ILE A 507 -15.86 13.00 -3.35
C ILE A 507 -15.23 14.38 -3.56
N ILE A 508 -13.93 14.37 -3.83
CA ILE A 508 -13.15 15.55 -4.17
C ILE A 508 -12.21 15.19 -5.29
N LYS A 509 -12.11 16.08 -6.28
CA LYS A 509 -11.15 16.00 -7.38
C LYS A 509 -10.50 17.37 -7.54
N ILE A 510 -9.19 17.44 -7.33
CA ILE A 510 -8.39 18.64 -7.55
C ILE A 510 -7.69 18.45 -8.89
N ASP A 511 -8.25 19.09 -9.93
CA ASP A 511 -7.89 18.86 -11.34
C ASP A 511 -6.61 19.61 -11.78
N SER A 512 -6.30 20.75 -11.18
CA SER A 512 -5.15 21.57 -11.57
C SER A 512 -4.38 22.06 -10.37
N LEU A 513 -3.26 21.37 -10.11
CA LEU A 513 -2.24 21.79 -9.17
C LEU A 513 -1.27 22.81 -9.81
N SER A 514 -1.21 22.90 -11.15
CA SER A 514 -0.43 23.90 -11.88
C SER A 514 -1.32 25.04 -12.41
N ASN A 515 -1.28 26.20 -11.76
CA ASN A 515 -1.99 27.40 -12.23
C ASN A 515 -1.29 28.08 -13.42
N LYS A 516 -1.01 27.35 -14.51
CA LYS A 516 -0.40 27.93 -15.72
C LYS A 516 -1.28 29.02 -16.35
N ASN A 517 -2.60 28.90 -16.20
CA ASN A 517 -3.58 29.85 -16.75
C ASN A 517 -3.70 31.17 -15.95
N GLY A 518 -2.98 31.33 -14.82
CA GLY A 518 -2.98 32.56 -14.04
C GLY A 518 -1.91 33.58 -14.46
N SER A 519 -0.97 33.19 -15.32
CA SER A 519 0.16 34.05 -15.73
C SER A 519 -0.18 35.00 -16.88
N ASP A 520 -1.17 34.68 -17.72
CA ASP A 520 -1.46 35.45 -18.94
C ASP A 520 -2.38 36.66 -18.76
N ASN A 521 -2.99 36.86 -17.58
CA ASN A 521 -3.97 37.94 -17.37
C ASN A 521 -3.54 39.04 -16.39
N LEU A 522 -2.31 39.01 -15.86
CA LEU A 522 -1.84 40.03 -14.91
C LEU A 522 -0.90 41.08 -15.51
N THR A 523 -0.48 40.93 -16.77
CA THR A 523 0.43 41.90 -17.40
C THR A 523 -0.24 43.15 -17.96
N ASN A 524 -1.57 43.28 -17.98
CA ASN A 524 -2.24 44.38 -18.70
C ASN A 524 -3.23 45.28 -17.94
N GLU A 525 -3.46 45.15 -16.63
CA GLU A 525 -4.47 45.99 -15.94
C GLU A 525 -4.02 46.69 -14.63
N LYS A 526 -2.71 46.83 -14.36
CA LYS A 526 -2.23 47.63 -13.21
C LYS A 526 -1.12 48.64 -13.57
N GLU A 527 -1.25 49.32 -14.71
CA GLU A 527 -0.64 50.64 -14.92
C GLU A 527 -1.69 51.73 -14.64
N GLY A 528 -1.96 51.97 -13.35
CA GLY A 528 -2.83 53.07 -12.94
C GLY A 528 -3.05 53.07 -11.44
N LEU A 529 -2.51 54.10 -10.77
CA LEU A 529 -2.56 54.38 -9.32
C LEU A 529 -1.56 53.59 -8.45
N LYS A 530 -0.28 53.95 -8.56
CA LYS A 530 0.63 53.96 -7.41
C LYS A 530 0.51 55.32 -6.74
N ASN A 531 -0.01 55.36 -5.53
CA ASN A 531 0.31 56.32 -4.47
C ASN A 531 -0.46 55.88 -3.21
N ASP A 532 0.15 55.01 -2.41
CA ASP A 532 0.28 55.20 -0.97
C ASP A 532 1.21 54.10 -0.41
N MET A 533 2.13 54.50 0.47
CA MET A 533 3.13 53.64 1.08
C MET A 533 2.50 52.80 2.20
N ASP A 534 2.11 51.57 1.90
CA ASP A 534 1.90 50.51 2.90
C ASP A 534 3.05 49.49 2.82
N VAL A 535 3.98 49.58 3.78
CA VAL A 535 5.15 48.68 3.89
C VAL A 535 4.70 47.24 4.20
N ASP A 536 3.55 47.06 4.85
CA ASP A 536 2.96 45.74 5.12
C ASP A 536 2.26 45.13 3.88
N GLY A 537 1.79 45.95 2.94
CA GLY A 537 1.17 45.50 1.70
C GLY A 537 2.16 44.90 0.69
N GLN A 538 3.39 45.43 0.65
CA GLN A 538 4.45 44.91 -0.23
C GLN A 538 4.92 43.50 0.12
N MET A 539 4.93 43.12 1.40
CA MET A 539 5.33 41.76 1.81
C MET A 539 4.26 40.69 1.52
N LEU A 540 2.98 41.06 1.60
CA LEU A 540 1.85 40.18 1.27
C LEU A 540 1.74 39.91 -0.24
N ASP A 541 2.05 40.91 -1.07
CA ASP A 541 2.12 40.76 -2.53
C ASP A 541 3.29 39.85 -2.96
N ASP A 542 4.43 39.91 -2.25
CA ASP A 542 5.60 39.06 -2.51
C ASP A 542 5.38 37.60 -2.08
N GLU A 543 4.79 37.34 -0.90
CA GLU A 543 4.43 35.97 -0.47
C GLU A 543 3.46 35.32 -1.47
N THR A 544 2.48 36.08 -1.95
CA THR A 544 1.48 35.58 -2.90
C THR A 544 2.10 35.26 -4.26
N ALA A 545 3.01 36.10 -4.76
CA ALA A 545 3.75 35.86 -6.00
C ALA A 545 4.67 34.63 -5.88
N GLN A 546 5.40 34.50 -4.78
CA GLN A 546 6.27 33.35 -4.51
C GLN A 546 5.47 32.05 -4.36
N PHE A 547 4.31 32.10 -3.71
CA PHE A 547 3.41 30.96 -3.61
C PHE A 547 2.83 30.55 -4.97
N GLN A 548 2.47 31.52 -5.81
CA GLN A 548 2.04 31.26 -7.19
C GLN A 548 3.14 30.60 -8.02
N GLN A 549 4.37 31.07 -7.89
CA GLN A 549 5.53 30.45 -8.55
C GLN A 549 5.74 29.02 -8.04
N ALA A 550 5.77 28.81 -6.72
CA ALA A 550 5.98 27.49 -6.12
C ALA A 550 4.91 26.46 -6.55
N LEU A 551 3.64 26.87 -6.66
CA LEU A 551 2.59 26.00 -7.22
C LEU A 551 2.78 25.73 -8.71
N GLY A 552 3.28 26.70 -9.48
CA GLY A 552 3.59 26.54 -10.90
C GLY A 552 4.75 25.59 -11.17
N ASP A 553 5.67 25.44 -10.22
CA ASP A 553 6.86 24.60 -10.33
C ASP A 553 6.60 23.12 -10.01
N LEU A 554 5.46 22.77 -9.39
CA LEU A 554 5.08 21.37 -9.16
C LEU A 554 4.94 20.61 -10.49
N SER A 555 5.62 19.48 -10.62
CA SER A 555 5.75 18.81 -11.92
C SER A 555 5.60 17.28 -11.90
N SER A 556 5.88 16.61 -10.78
CA SER A 556 5.87 15.15 -10.71
C SER A 556 5.78 14.66 -9.27
N PHE A 557 4.55 14.36 -8.83
CA PHE A 557 4.33 13.73 -7.53
C PHE A 557 4.97 12.36 -7.45
N LYS A 558 5.48 12.04 -6.26
CA LYS A 558 6.24 10.81 -5.97
C LYS A 558 5.58 9.96 -4.91
N LYS A 559 5.02 10.58 -3.86
CA LYS A 559 4.47 9.85 -2.73
C LYS A 559 3.37 10.64 -2.04
N LEU A 560 2.35 9.93 -1.57
CA LEU A 560 1.27 10.47 -0.75
C LEU A 560 1.43 9.94 0.69
N PHE A 561 1.27 10.82 1.66
CA PHE A 561 1.13 10.46 3.07
C PHE A 561 -0.12 11.14 3.64
N MET A 562 -0.92 10.41 4.41
CA MET A 562 -2.06 10.98 5.13
C MET A 562 -1.65 11.22 6.58
N LEU A 563 -1.60 12.49 7.02
CA LEU A 563 -1.23 12.82 8.40
C LEU A 563 -2.40 12.60 9.36
N ASP A 564 -3.62 12.87 8.91
CA ASP A 564 -4.89 12.48 9.50
C ASP A 564 -5.88 12.16 8.37
N ASP A 565 -7.19 12.10 8.67
CA ASP A 565 -8.22 11.82 7.67
C ASP A 565 -8.53 13.02 6.75
N SER A 566 -7.93 14.19 6.96
CA SER A 566 -8.15 15.42 6.20
C SER A 566 -6.87 15.98 5.54
N LEU A 567 -5.74 15.92 6.25
CA LEU A 567 -4.45 16.51 5.91
C LEU A 567 -3.63 15.55 5.04
N CYS A 568 -3.57 15.89 3.76
CA CYS A 568 -2.76 15.22 2.75
C CYS A 568 -1.36 15.86 2.70
N PHE A 569 -0.32 15.07 2.92
CA PHE A 569 1.07 15.45 2.73
C PHE A 569 1.59 14.82 1.43
N ILE A 570 1.87 15.65 0.44
CA ILE A 570 2.23 15.22 -0.91
C ILE A 570 3.67 15.62 -1.20
N LEU A 571 4.47 14.64 -1.61
CA LEU A 571 5.87 14.85 -1.97
C LEU A 571 6.01 14.95 -3.50
N ASP A 572 6.50 16.09 -3.96
CA ASP A 572 6.87 16.36 -5.36
C ASP A 572 8.40 16.41 -5.52
N THR A 573 8.87 16.38 -6.76
CA THR A 573 10.25 16.72 -7.12
C THR A 573 10.70 18.12 -6.71
N HIS A 574 9.81 19.11 -6.73
CA HIS A 574 10.11 20.53 -6.49
C HIS A 574 9.54 21.09 -5.18
N GLY A 575 8.99 20.23 -4.32
CA GLY A 575 8.57 20.66 -3.01
C GLY A 575 7.69 19.67 -2.26
N VAL A 576 7.19 20.13 -1.13
CA VAL A 576 6.22 19.43 -0.31
C VAL A 576 4.94 20.24 -0.28
N LEU A 577 3.81 19.61 -0.57
CA LEU A 577 2.50 20.23 -0.55
C LEU A 577 1.67 19.65 0.60
N LEU A 578 1.05 20.53 1.39
CA LEU A 578 0.14 20.18 2.46
C LEU A 578 -1.26 20.70 2.09
N ILE A 579 -2.24 19.80 2.07
CA ILE A 579 -3.61 20.10 1.68
C ILE A 579 -4.56 19.59 2.76
N ASN A 580 -5.39 20.48 3.32
CA ASN A 580 -6.59 20.08 4.05
C ASN A 580 -7.74 19.86 3.06
N ARG A 581 -8.09 18.60 2.79
CA ARG A 581 -9.07 18.25 1.75
C ARG A 581 -10.51 18.64 2.10
N PHE A 582 -10.85 18.80 3.39
CA PHE A 582 -12.21 19.16 3.80
C PHE A 582 -12.49 20.66 3.71
N GLU A 583 -11.45 21.51 3.72
CA GLU A 583 -11.60 22.96 3.67
C GLU A 583 -11.46 23.56 2.26
N ILE A 584 -11.27 22.71 1.22
CA ILE A 584 -11.09 23.17 -0.16
C ILE A 584 -12.41 23.69 -0.73
N LYS A 585 -12.45 25.00 -1.02
CA LYS A 585 -13.59 25.65 -1.69
C LYS A 585 -13.43 25.71 -3.21
N ASN A 586 -12.19 25.85 -3.69
CA ASN A 586 -11.89 25.95 -5.11
C ASN A 586 -10.92 24.85 -5.56
N THR A 587 -11.46 23.80 -6.16
CA THR A 587 -10.70 22.64 -6.66
C THR A 587 -9.97 22.90 -7.98
N LYS A 588 -10.36 23.95 -8.73
CA LYS A 588 -9.76 24.31 -10.02
C LYS A 588 -8.62 25.32 -9.89
N ASN A 589 -8.63 26.13 -8.85
CA ASN A 589 -7.61 27.15 -8.61
C ASN A 589 -7.23 27.21 -7.12
N LEU A 590 -6.11 26.58 -6.79
CA LEU A 590 -5.62 26.47 -5.42
C LEU A 590 -5.13 27.79 -4.81
N LEU A 591 -4.82 28.80 -5.63
CA LEU A 591 -4.44 30.13 -5.16
C LEU A 591 -5.58 30.81 -4.41
N LYS A 592 -6.83 30.56 -4.82
CA LYS A 592 -8.03 31.18 -4.26
C LYS A 592 -8.51 30.55 -2.94
N ASN A 593 -7.89 29.45 -2.49
CA ASN A 593 -8.18 28.87 -1.18
C ASN A 593 -7.46 29.61 -0.06
N SER A 594 -7.94 29.47 1.16
CA SER A 594 -7.36 30.13 2.34
C SER A 594 -5.93 29.63 2.61
N LYS A 595 -5.20 30.37 3.46
CA LYS A 595 -3.85 29.98 3.88
C LYS A 595 -3.84 28.67 4.68
N ASP A 596 -4.96 28.29 5.28
CA ASP A 596 -5.08 27.12 6.15
C ASP A 596 -5.32 25.83 5.36
N THR A 597 -5.88 25.98 4.16
CA THR A 597 -6.23 24.85 3.32
C THR A 597 -5.06 24.33 2.47
N VAL A 598 -4.24 25.21 1.90
CA VAL A 598 -3.18 24.83 0.95
C VAL A 598 -1.88 25.55 1.27
N ARG A 599 -0.82 24.78 1.57
CA ARG A 599 0.51 25.27 1.92
C ARG A 599 1.58 24.49 1.19
N ILE A 600 2.70 25.16 0.86
CA ILE A 600 3.79 24.57 0.08
C ILE A 600 5.15 24.90 0.71
N ILE A 601 6.07 23.96 0.63
CA ILE A 601 7.50 24.18 0.87
C ILE A 601 8.22 23.98 -0.46
N PRO A 602 8.61 25.05 -1.16
CA PRO A 602 9.39 24.91 -2.39
C PRO A 602 10.79 24.40 -2.07
N HIS A 603 11.18 23.27 -2.66
CA HIS A 603 12.50 22.69 -2.51
C HIS A 603 12.79 21.70 -3.63
N ASP A 604 13.90 21.87 -4.35
CA ASP A 604 14.29 20.95 -5.41
C ASP A 604 14.97 19.70 -4.83
N PHE A 605 14.20 18.63 -4.69
CA PHE A 605 14.68 17.31 -4.25
C PHE A 605 15.27 16.48 -5.41
N GLY A 606 14.95 16.83 -6.66
CA GLY A 606 15.21 16.00 -7.82
C GLY A 606 14.37 14.71 -7.86
N LEU A 607 14.86 13.68 -8.57
CA LEU A 607 14.14 12.40 -8.72
C LEU A 607 14.28 11.52 -7.47
N ILE A 608 13.20 11.44 -6.71
CA ILE A 608 13.07 10.65 -5.47
C ILE A 608 12.67 9.20 -5.79
N ASN A 609 13.32 8.24 -5.13
CA ASN A 609 13.02 6.81 -5.23
C ASN A 609 12.04 6.35 -4.12
N ASP A 610 12.29 6.76 -2.88
CA ASP A 610 11.44 6.47 -1.73
C ASP A 610 11.68 7.51 -0.62
N ALA A 611 10.72 7.62 0.31
CA ALA A 611 10.72 8.59 1.41
C ALA A 611 10.15 8.04 2.72
N ILE A 612 10.66 8.55 3.84
CA ILE A 612 10.13 8.40 5.20
C ILE A 612 9.78 9.78 5.75
N VAL A 613 8.61 9.91 6.39
CA VAL A 613 8.18 11.13 7.07
C VAL A 613 8.05 10.88 8.58
N VAL A 614 8.77 11.66 9.38
CA VAL A 614 8.67 11.60 10.85
C VAL A 614 8.20 12.95 11.35
N ILE A 615 6.99 12.98 11.90
CA ILE A 615 6.40 14.19 12.45
C ILE A 615 6.92 14.40 13.87
N ASN A 616 7.53 15.55 14.13
CA ASN A 616 8.04 15.89 15.46
C ASN A 616 6.96 16.56 16.32
N ASP A 617 6.24 17.50 15.71
CA ASP A 617 5.22 18.31 16.38
C ASP A 617 4.14 18.73 15.39
N ILE A 618 2.89 18.66 15.83
CA ILE A 618 1.71 19.18 15.13
C ILE A 618 0.97 20.06 16.14
N GLY A 619 0.94 21.36 15.91
CA GLY A 619 0.15 22.29 16.71
C GLY A 619 -1.08 22.73 15.92
N MET A 620 -2.27 22.34 16.37
CA MET A 620 -3.52 22.95 15.89
C MET A 620 -3.87 24.14 16.78
N ASN A 621 -3.90 25.35 16.20
CA ASN A 621 -4.40 26.52 16.90
C ASN A 621 -5.94 26.53 16.94
N THR A 622 -6.53 27.40 17.78
CA THR A 622 -7.98 27.61 17.91
C THR A 622 -8.71 27.99 16.62
N ASN A 623 -7.96 28.33 15.57
CA ASN A 623 -8.47 28.71 14.26
C ASN A 623 -8.25 27.59 13.20
N ASN A 624 -8.02 26.33 13.60
CA ASN A 624 -7.67 25.18 12.74
C ASN A 624 -6.37 25.33 11.93
N VAL A 625 -5.57 26.36 12.24
CA VAL A 625 -4.27 26.61 11.63
C VAL A 625 -3.26 25.57 12.15
N CYS A 626 -2.78 24.70 11.26
CA CYS A 626 -1.86 23.61 11.58
C CYS A 626 -0.39 24.05 11.43
N SER A 627 0.33 24.22 12.54
CA SER A 627 1.80 24.23 12.52
C SER A 627 2.31 22.81 12.51
N LEU A 628 3.27 22.54 11.62
CA LEU A 628 3.80 21.19 11.45
C LEU A 628 5.32 21.25 11.33
N THR A 629 6.02 20.50 12.19
CA THR A 629 7.47 20.29 12.07
C THR A 629 7.77 18.81 11.87
N PHE A 630 8.61 18.50 10.88
CA PHE A 630 8.88 17.13 10.48
C PHE A 630 10.32 16.92 10.01
N HIS A 631 10.75 15.67 10.06
CA HIS A 631 11.93 15.18 9.35
C HIS A 631 11.49 14.37 8.14
N LEU A 632 12.10 14.64 7.00
CA LEU A 632 11.91 13.93 5.75
C LEU A 632 13.22 13.26 5.36
N VAL A 633 13.23 11.93 5.31
CA VAL A 633 14.35 11.14 4.80
C VAL A 633 14.02 10.71 3.39
N ILE A 634 14.85 11.05 2.42
CA ILE A 634 14.67 10.65 1.02
C ILE A 634 15.86 9.87 0.50
N THR A 635 15.58 9.05 -0.50
CA THR A 635 16.59 8.47 -1.40
C THR A 635 16.37 9.00 -2.80
N SER A 636 17.45 9.32 -3.52
CA SER A 636 17.36 9.86 -4.88
C SER A 636 18.05 8.97 -5.91
N MET A 637 17.65 9.12 -7.17
CA MET A 637 18.30 8.49 -8.33
C MET A 637 19.79 8.83 -8.45
N ALA A 638 20.22 9.95 -7.85
CA ALA A 638 21.63 10.35 -7.80
C ALA A 638 22.47 9.52 -6.81
N GLY A 639 21.86 8.55 -6.12
CA GLY A 639 22.54 7.69 -5.14
C GLY A 639 22.75 8.38 -3.78
N GLU A 640 21.91 9.35 -3.45
CA GLU A 640 22.01 10.15 -2.22
C GLU A 640 20.91 9.79 -1.22
N ILE A 641 21.28 9.74 0.05
CA ILE A 641 20.38 9.67 1.20
C ILE A 641 20.44 11.03 1.86
N ALA A 642 19.35 11.77 1.86
CA ALA A 642 19.29 13.10 2.45
C ALA A 642 18.22 13.16 3.53
N VAL A 643 18.53 13.84 4.63
CA VAL A 643 17.61 14.11 5.73
C VAL A 643 17.35 15.61 5.78
N PHE A 644 16.09 15.98 5.63
CA PHE A 644 15.62 17.35 5.70
C PHE A 644 14.78 17.57 6.95
N LYS A 645 14.80 18.79 7.46
CA LYS A 645 13.86 19.30 8.43
C LYS A 645 12.94 20.31 7.75
N GLY A 646 11.65 20.02 7.77
CA GLY A 646 10.60 20.87 7.21
C GLY A 646 9.74 21.48 8.30
N GLU A 647 9.31 22.73 8.09
CA GLU A 647 8.45 23.48 9.00
C GLU A 647 7.37 24.22 8.20
N PHE A 648 6.10 23.94 8.51
CA PHE A 648 4.96 24.77 8.12
C PHE A 648 4.58 25.68 9.29
N PHE A 649 4.60 26.98 9.06
CA PHE A 649 4.28 27.99 10.05
C PHE A 649 2.77 28.23 10.11
N ASN A 650 2.29 28.75 11.24
CA ASN A 650 0.87 29.04 11.42
C ASN A 650 0.36 30.08 10.40
N ASP A 651 1.06 31.20 10.23
CA ASP A 651 0.50 32.36 9.54
C ASP A 651 0.92 32.49 8.07
N LEU A 652 1.67 31.51 7.54
CA LEU A 652 2.29 31.54 6.20
C LEU A 652 1.84 30.39 5.32
N ARG A 653 1.65 30.66 4.02
CA ARG A 653 1.42 29.61 3.01
C ARG A 653 2.70 28.90 2.62
N LEU A 654 3.83 29.59 2.75
CA LEU A 654 5.15 29.09 2.47
C LEU A 654 5.79 28.57 3.75
N GLY A 655 6.10 27.27 3.76
CA GLY A 655 6.94 26.70 4.80
C GLY A 655 8.42 26.78 4.43
N ARG A 656 9.27 26.23 5.30
CA ARG A 656 10.72 26.21 5.13
C ARG A 656 11.26 24.79 5.15
N MET A 657 12.14 24.47 4.21
CA MET A 657 12.95 23.25 4.23
C MET A 657 14.40 23.57 4.57
N ARG A 658 15.05 22.72 5.36
CA ARG A 658 16.49 22.77 5.61
C ARG A 658 17.08 21.38 5.48
N LEU A 659 18.14 21.24 4.68
CA LEU A 659 18.97 20.03 4.68
C LEU A 659 19.70 19.93 6.03
N CYS A 660 19.51 18.84 6.75
CA CYS A 660 20.23 18.56 7.99
C CYS A 660 21.56 17.86 7.67
N ASP A 661 21.49 16.74 6.97
CA ASP A 661 22.66 15.94 6.58
C ASP A 661 22.37 15.12 5.32
N SER A 662 23.43 14.71 4.63
CA SER A 662 23.35 13.90 3.41
C SER A 662 24.51 12.94 3.29
N LEU A 663 24.26 11.77 2.72
CA LEU A 663 25.26 10.77 2.39
C LEU A 663 25.11 10.36 0.93
N LYS A 664 26.20 10.48 0.17
CA LYS A 664 26.24 10.06 -1.23
C LYS A 664 27.03 8.78 -1.40
N LEU A 665 26.50 7.86 -2.20
CA LEU A 665 27.23 6.66 -2.60
C LEU A 665 28.36 7.01 -3.56
N ASN A 666 29.59 6.68 -3.18
CA ASN A 666 30.78 6.89 -4.03
C ASN A 666 30.99 5.80 -5.10
N ARG A 667 30.19 4.73 -5.09
CA ARG A 667 30.38 3.54 -5.96
C ARG A 667 29.46 3.61 -7.18
N LYS A 668 30.05 3.67 -8.37
CA LYS A 668 29.32 3.78 -9.66
C LYS A 668 28.26 2.70 -9.92
N ASP A 669 28.51 1.46 -9.48
CA ASP A 669 27.60 0.34 -9.75
C ASP A 669 26.51 0.16 -8.69
N ARG A 670 26.39 1.06 -7.71
CA ARG A 670 25.43 0.95 -6.60
C ARG A 670 24.56 2.19 -6.53
N PHE A 671 23.30 1.99 -6.17
CA PHE A 671 22.34 3.06 -5.93
C PHE A 671 21.59 2.81 -4.62
N VAL A 672 20.83 3.81 -4.17
CA VAL A 672 19.88 3.69 -3.06
C VAL A 672 18.46 3.70 -3.61
N ASP A 673 17.58 2.88 -3.05
CA ASP A 673 16.25 2.68 -3.63
C ASP A 673 15.13 2.69 -2.58
N LYS A 674 14.98 1.63 -1.79
CA LYS A 674 13.87 1.49 -0.84
C LYS A 674 14.27 1.83 0.57
N LEU A 675 13.36 2.45 1.31
CA LEU A 675 13.50 2.84 2.70
C LEU A 675 12.57 2.01 3.60
N ALA A 676 13.01 1.73 4.82
CA ALA A 676 12.17 1.15 5.86
C ALA A 676 12.46 1.80 7.21
N LEU A 677 11.45 2.45 7.80
CA LEU A 677 11.55 2.95 9.17
C LEU A 677 11.60 1.75 10.14
N ILE A 678 12.49 1.79 11.12
CA ILE A 678 12.69 0.72 12.11
C ILE A 678 12.34 1.21 13.51
N ASP A 679 12.83 2.38 13.88
CA ASP A 679 12.61 2.94 15.22
C ASP A 679 12.66 4.46 15.21
N TYR A 680 11.95 5.05 16.18
CA TYR A 680 11.99 6.48 16.43
C TYR A 680 11.86 6.80 17.92
N ASP A 681 12.88 7.42 18.50
CA ASP A 681 12.84 7.93 19.88
C ASP A 681 12.24 9.34 19.87
N GLY A 682 10.91 9.45 19.87
CA GLY A 682 10.23 10.74 20.02
C GLY A 682 10.24 11.27 21.46
N LEU A 683 10.18 12.60 21.62
CA LEU A 683 10.02 13.29 22.91
C LEU A 683 8.74 12.86 23.69
N SER A 684 7.76 12.25 23.02
CA SER A 684 6.47 11.84 23.58
C SER A 684 6.49 10.52 24.37
N VAL A 685 7.55 9.70 24.28
CA VAL A 685 7.63 8.45 25.07
C VAL A 685 7.71 8.74 26.58
N GLN A 686 8.16 9.93 26.99
CA GLN A 686 8.12 10.34 28.40
C GLN A 686 6.74 10.83 28.88
N LYS A 687 5.85 11.32 28.00
CA LYS A 687 4.50 11.76 28.41
C LYS A 687 3.50 10.61 28.58
N ARG A 688 3.66 9.49 27.86
CA ARG A 688 2.79 8.30 28.06
C ARG A 688 3.09 7.50 29.33
N ARG A 689 4.17 7.81 30.06
CA ARG A 689 4.49 7.14 31.33
C ARG A 689 3.88 7.80 32.57
N LEU A 690 3.09 8.86 32.42
CA LEU A 690 2.59 9.64 33.56
C LEU A 690 1.07 9.81 33.68
N ASP A 691 0.23 9.18 32.85
CA ASP A 691 -1.24 9.30 32.97
C ASP A 691 -2.05 8.03 32.64
N TYR A 692 -1.48 6.85 32.90
CA TYR A 692 -2.28 5.65 33.15
C TYR A 692 -1.94 5.15 34.56
N ASP A 693 -2.48 5.85 35.56
CA ASP A 693 -2.69 5.21 36.86
C ASP A 693 -3.74 4.11 36.61
N GLU A 694 -3.25 2.88 36.42
CA GLU A 694 -3.99 1.62 36.58
C GLU A 694 -4.42 1.46 38.04
N LYS A 695 -5.25 2.39 38.53
CA LYS A 695 -6.02 2.26 39.75
C LYS A 695 -7.47 2.43 39.35
N ASP A 696 -8.08 1.29 39.06
CA ASP A 696 -9.52 1.02 38.99
C ASP A 696 -9.87 0.25 37.71
N LEU A 697 -9.54 -1.05 37.65
CA LEU A 697 -10.44 -2.08 37.07
C LEU A 697 -10.01 -3.54 37.27
N TYR A 698 -8.90 -3.83 37.97
CA TYR A 698 -8.56 -5.19 38.41
C TYR A 698 -8.66 -5.35 39.94
N ALA A 699 -9.82 -4.99 40.50
CA ALA A 699 -10.19 -5.44 41.83
C ALA A 699 -10.77 -6.87 41.76
N LEU A 700 -9.92 -7.83 42.13
CA LEU A 700 -10.25 -9.10 42.79
C LEU A 700 -11.61 -9.77 42.50
N THR A 701 -11.57 -10.85 41.72
CA THR A 701 -12.43 -12.02 41.99
C THR A 701 -11.64 -13.32 41.96
N VAL A 702 -10.62 -13.43 42.83
CA VAL A 702 -10.11 -14.75 43.25
C VAL A 702 -10.91 -15.17 44.48
N LYS A 703 -12.03 -15.87 44.27
CA LYS A 703 -12.70 -16.60 45.35
C LYS A 703 -11.83 -17.82 45.70
N LYS A 704 -11.10 -17.71 46.82
CA LYS A 704 -10.55 -18.87 47.54
C LYS A 704 -11.69 -19.83 47.88
N VAL A 705 -11.64 -21.03 47.33
CA VAL A 705 -12.37 -22.19 47.85
C VAL A 705 -11.72 -22.56 49.18
N LYS A 706 -12.43 -22.35 50.30
CA LYS A 706 -12.09 -23.00 51.57
C LYS A 706 -12.51 -24.46 51.47
N LYS A 707 -11.57 -25.36 51.76
CA LYS A 707 -11.87 -26.71 52.24
C LYS A 707 -12.58 -26.58 53.59
N ASP A 708 -13.72 -27.21 53.70
CA ASP A 708 -14.10 -28.07 54.83
C ASP A 708 -14.73 -29.33 54.25
#